data_AF-A0A822YFH0-F1
#
_entry.id   AF-A0A822YFH0-F1
#
_cell.length_a   1.000
_cell.length_b   1.000
_cell.length_c   1.000
_cell.angle_alpha   90.00
_cell.angle_beta   90.00
_cell.angle_gamma   90.00
#
_symmetry.space_group_name_H-M   'P 1'
#
loop_
_entity.id
_entity.type
_entity.pdbx_description
1 polymer ?
#
loop_
_entity_poly.entity_id
_entity_poly.type
_entity_poly.pdbx_seq_one_letter_code
_entity_poly.pdbx_strand_id
1 'polypeptide(L)'
;MARGPATSLFRIYSSRSNAFKVQIVLSNRFFHSPGGCGCLNSQRTSFLSFLDSQIRGVSTSSMQLDAAQLGFQIKQLRDFHFVSYKPFSTSTTTEKRDPVNKESFYDSSATECESTEDNGSRNDACFVHVASRDPVELYRELCNSEKAAKQTRSDWEILVEIFRSFAKSGWASNQALAIYIGASFFPTAVHKFRSFFLKKCPDDIAKYLVSLGPCEESERFLFPIFVEFCLEEFPDEIKRFRDIVESADLTKPHTWFPFARAMKRKIIYHCGPTNSGKTYNALQRFMEAKKGIYCSPLRLLAMEVFDKVNALGVYCSLHTGQEKKSVPFANHIACTVEMVSTDELYDVAVIDEIQMMADPCRGYAWTRALLGLKADEIHLCGDPSVLKIVRKICLETRDDLIENHYERFKPLVVEAKTLLGDLRNVRPGDCIVAFSRREIFEVKLAIEKYTNHRCCVIYGALPPETRRQQASLFNDQENEFDVLVASDAVGMGLNLNIRRVVFYSLSKYNGDKIVPVPSTQVKQIAGRAGRRGSRYPDGLTTTLHLDDLDYLIECLKQPFDEVNKVGLFPFFEQVELFAGQLPNVTFCQLLEKFGENCRLDGSYFLCKHDHIKKVARMLEKVRGLSLQDRFNFCFAPVNIRDPKAMYHLLRFASSYSQNLPVSIAMGMPKGSARNDSELLDLETKHQVLSMYLWLSHHFKEETFPYAEKAATMATNIADLLGESLTKACWKPEQRQAGKPKSQQKEGGYKRPLSLVKVQQKPVLEYHCSGHGVGFLLYFKGFFQLNAHRNSLTWSYDHFLGPL
;
A
#
# COMPACT_ATOMS: atom_id res chain seq x y z
N MET A 1 1.99 -10.51 -6.54
CA MET A 1 2.66 -11.44 -7.48
C MET A 1 4.15 -11.22 -7.33
N ALA A 2 4.88 -12.20 -6.80
CA ALA A 2 6.34 -12.11 -6.72
C ALA A 2 6.94 -12.51 -8.09
N ARG A 3 7.79 -11.66 -8.67
CA ARG A 3 8.56 -11.97 -9.89
C ARG A 3 10.03 -12.08 -9.50
N GLY A 4 10.56 -13.30 -9.49
CA GLY A 4 11.95 -13.58 -9.11
C GLY A 4 12.97 -13.13 -10.17
N PRO A 5 14.27 -13.13 -9.84
CA PRO A 5 15.34 -12.79 -10.79
C PRO A 5 15.47 -13.83 -11.92
N ALA A 6 15.96 -13.37 -13.07
CA ALA A 6 16.10 -14.17 -14.30
C ALA A 6 17.05 -15.38 -14.17
N THR A 7 17.87 -15.44 -13.11
CA THR A 7 18.68 -16.62 -12.73
C THR A 7 17.85 -17.91 -12.59
N SER A 8 16.54 -17.81 -12.37
CA SER A 8 15.64 -18.96 -12.28
C SER A 8 15.35 -19.65 -13.61
N LEU A 9 15.47 -18.95 -14.76
CA LEU A 9 15.30 -19.57 -16.09
C LEU A 9 16.48 -20.47 -16.44
N PHE A 10 17.71 -20.08 -16.06
CA PHE A 10 18.94 -20.84 -16.24
C PHE A 10 19.08 -22.11 -15.37
N ARG A 11 17.97 -22.63 -14.83
CA ARG A 11 17.91 -23.88 -14.06
C ARG A 11 16.88 -24.90 -14.54
N ILE A 12 16.22 -24.66 -15.68
CA ILE A 12 15.23 -25.59 -16.28
C ILE A 12 15.69 -26.10 -17.66
N TYR A 13 17.00 -26.35 -17.81
CA TYR A 13 17.56 -27.13 -18.94
C TYR A 13 18.65 -28.09 -18.45
N SER A 14 18.22 -29.23 -17.93
CA SER A 14 19.06 -30.43 -17.78
C SER A 14 18.22 -31.67 -18.11
N SER A 15 18.21 -32.06 -19.39
CA SER A 15 17.55 -33.28 -19.84
C SER A 15 18.20 -34.53 -19.24
N ARG A 16 17.46 -35.64 -19.15
CA ARG A 16 17.91 -36.90 -18.53
C ARG A 16 18.78 -37.73 -19.48
N SER A 17 20.04 -37.35 -19.68
CA SER A 17 21.12 -38.29 -20.02
C SER A 17 22.51 -37.67 -19.84
N ASN A 18 23.50 -38.53 -19.56
CA ASN A 18 24.95 -38.27 -19.61
C ASN A 18 25.47 -36.99 -18.93
N ALA A 19 25.52 -37.00 -17.60
CA ALA A 19 26.41 -36.11 -16.86
C ALA A 19 27.89 -36.59 -16.99
N PHE A 20 28.68 -36.04 -17.92
CA PHE A 20 30.15 -36.00 -17.86
C PHE A 20 30.83 -35.08 -18.90
N LYS A 21 30.52 -33.77 -18.87
CA LYS A 21 31.42 -32.64 -19.25
C LYS A 21 30.69 -31.31 -19.12
N VAL A 22 31.13 -30.44 -18.20
CA VAL A 22 30.68 -29.04 -18.17
C VAL A 22 31.64 -28.20 -18.99
N GLN A 23 31.31 -27.97 -20.27
CA GLN A 23 32.05 -27.07 -21.13
C GLN A 23 31.39 -25.69 -21.13
N ILE A 24 31.96 -24.76 -20.35
CA ILE A 24 31.41 -23.40 -20.21
C ILE A 24 31.69 -22.61 -21.48
N VAL A 25 30.70 -22.50 -22.36
CA VAL A 25 30.75 -21.63 -23.54
C VAL A 25 30.34 -20.21 -23.14
N LEU A 26 31.32 -19.42 -22.69
CA LEU A 26 31.17 -17.96 -22.58
C LEU A 26 31.17 -17.34 -23.98
N SER A 27 29.99 -17.05 -24.53
CA SER A 27 29.88 -16.28 -25.77
C SER A 27 30.15 -14.80 -25.51
N ASN A 28 31.36 -14.34 -25.87
CA ASN A 28 31.86 -12.97 -25.64
C ASN A 28 31.16 -11.86 -26.47
N ARG A 29 29.87 -12.02 -26.83
CA ARG A 29 29.11 -11.06 -27.66
C ARG A 29 28.44 -9.91 -26.89
N PHE A 30 28.49 -9.90 -25.55
CA PHE A 30 27.84 -8.87 -24.73
C PHE A 30 28.79 -8.07 -23.81
N PHE A 31 30.06 -7.95 -24.18
CA PHE A 31 31.00 -6.98 -23.58
C PHE A 31 31.73 -6.17 -24.66
N HIS A 32 31.09 -5.09 -25.14
CA HIS A 32 31.83 -4.04 -25.83
C HIS A 32 32.50 -3.11 -24.81
N SER A 33 33.82 -3.22 -24.71
CA SER A 33 34.65 -2.24 -24.01
C SER A 33 34.70 -0.92 -24.80
N PRO A 34 34.43 0.24 -24.18
CA PRO A 34 34.62 1.53 -24.83
C PRO A 34 36.10 1.93 -24.82
N GLY A 35 36.76 1.84 -25.98
CA GLY A 35 38.12 2.36 -26.18
C GLY A 35 38.35 2.79 -27.63
N GLY A 36 38.90 3.98 -27.90
CA GLY A 36 39.16 5.08 -26.97
C GLY A 36 40.07 6.17 -27.55
N CYS A 37 39.86 7.43 -27.14
CA CYS A 37 40.78 8.56 -27.28
C CYS A 37 40.22 9.74 -26.44
N GLY A 38 40.98 10.50 -25.64
CA GLY A 38 42.39 10.39 -25.24
C GLY A 38 42.76 11.47 -24.21
N CYS A 39 43.90 11.31 -23.52
CA CYS A 39 44.61 12.33 -22.72
C CYS A 39 43.87 13.09 -21.59
N LEU A 40 44.10 12.72 -20.32
CA LEU A 40 44.93 13.50 -19.36
C LEU A 40 45.04 12.82 -17.97
N ASN A 41 45.89 13.36 -17.08
CA ASN A 41 46.55 12.63 -16.00
C ASN A 41 45.97 12.77 -14.58
N SER A 42 46.30 11.74 -13.76
CA SER A 42 46.56 11.74 -12.31
C SER A 42 45.51 11.17 -11.33
N GLN A 43 46.04 10.70 -10.20
CA GLN A 43 45.35 10.19 -8.98
C GLN A 43 44.51 8.90 -9.08
N ARG A 44 45.18 7.73 -9.23
CA ARG A 44 44.65 6.41 -8.81
C ARG A 44 45.75 5.44 -8.33
N THR A 45 46.10 5.46 -7.04
CA THR A 45 47.08 4.52 -6.43
C THR A 45 46.81 4.23 -4.94
N SER A 46 45.68 3.58 -4.62
CA SER A 46 45.40 3.07 -3.25
C SER A 46 44.19 2.12 -3.17
N PHE A 47 44.14 1.06 -3.98
CA PHE A 47 43.09 0.03 -3.85
C PHE A 47 43.49 -1.38 -4.32
N LEU A 48 44.28 -1.48 -5.41
CA LEU A 48 44.68 -2.78 -5.97
C LEU A 48 45.71 -3.55 -5.13
N SER A 49 46.40 -2.89 -4.18
CA SER A 49 47.36 -3.53 -3.27
C SER A 49 46.71 -4.29 -2.09
N PHE A 50 45.39 -4.19 -1.90
CA PHE A 50 44.69 -4.83 -0.78
C PHE A 50 44.04 -6.18 -1.13
N LEU A 51 43.84 -6.47 -2.43
CA LEU A 51 43.19 -7.71 -2.89
C LEU A 51 44.16 -8.87 -3.16
N ASP A 52 45.44 -8.57 -3.41
CA ASP A 52 46.45 -9.59 -3.77
C ASP A 52 47.03 -10.35 -2.56
N SER A 53 46.75 -9.89 -1.33
CA SER A 53 47.28 -10.46 -0.07
C SER A 53 46.39 -11.54 0.57
N GLN A 54 45.22 -11.84 -0.01
CA GLN A 54 44.23 -12.78 0.54
C GLN A 54 44.15 -14.13 -0.20
N ILE A 55 44.87 -14.33 -1.31
CA ILE A 55 44.75 -15.55 -2.16
C ILE A 55 46.09 -16.29 -2.31
N ARG A 56 46.80 -16.51 -1.20
CA ARG A 56 47.86 -17.53 -1.10
C ARG A 56 47.85 -18.20 0.28
N GLY A 57 47.61 -19.52 0.32
CA GLY A 57 47.94 -20.35 1.48
C GLY A 57 46.80 -21.12 2.16
N VAL A 58 46.19 -22.08 1.46
CA VAL A 58 45.70 -23.32 2.09
C VAL A 58 46.09 -24.49 1.18
N SER A 59 46.75 -25.51 1.74
CA SER A 59 47.20 -26.72 1.05
C SER A 59 46.19 -27.87 1.15
N THR A 60 46.32 -28.86 0.28
CA THR A 60 45.49 -30.07 0.27
C THR A 60 45.70 -30.96 1.50
N SER A 61 44.64 -31.25 2.25
CA SER A 61 44.57 -32.39 3.17
C SER A 61 43.12 -32.82 3.37
N SER A 62 42.84 -34.12 3.28
CA SER A 62 41.51 -34.70 3.50
C SER A 62 41.20 -34.90 4.98
N MET A 63 40.03 -34.47 5.43
CA MET A 63 39.39 -34.98 6.66
C MET A 63 37.88 -35.05 6.48
N GLN A 64 37.28 -36.11 7.04
CA GLN A 64 35.83 -36.29 7.12
C GLN A 64 35.28 -35.50 8.32
N LEU A 65 34.04 -35.00 8.22
CA LEU A 65 33.27 -34.51 9.36
C LEU A 65 31.79 -34.92 9.18
N ASP A 66 31.17 -35.36 10.28
CA ASP A 66 29.90 -36.09 10.24
C ASP A 66 28.65 -35.22 10.05
N ALA A 67 27.69 -35.78 9.33
CA ALA A 67 26.35 -35.18 9.13
C ALA A 67 25.42 -35.40 10.34
N ALA A 68 25.90 -35.06 11.55
CA ALA A 68 25.24 -35.42 12.82
C ALA A 68 24.90 -34.24 13.76
N GLN A 69 25.12 -32.98 13.35
CA GLN A 69 24.75 -31.80 14.14
C GLN A 69 24.22 -30.63 13.29
N LEU A 70 22.90 -30.63 13.02
CA LEU A 70 22.00 -29.45 12.93
C LEU A 70 20.61 -29.90 12.45
N GLY A 71 19.79 -30.39 13.39
CA GLY A 71 18.43 -30.86 13.07
C GLY A 71 17.42 -29.70 13.00
N PHE A 72 16.76 -29.53 11.85
CA PHE A 72 15.52 -28.76 11.74
C PHE A 72 14.46 -29.55 10.98
N GLN A 73 13.24 -29.59 11.51
CA GLN A 73 12.16 -30.41 10.97
C GLN A 73 11.40 -29.68 9.84
N ILE A 74 11.39 -30.25 8.64
CA ILE A 74 10.43 -29.87 7.59
C ILE A 74 9.31 -30.91 7.57
N LYS A 75 8.19 -30.60 8.24
CA LYS A 75 6.89 -31.26 8.02
C LYS A 75 6.03 -30.37 7.12
N GLN A 76 5.15 -31.00 6.34
CA GLN A 76 4.26 -30.41 5.31
C GLN A 76 4.92 -30.10 3.96
N LEU A 77 5.36 -31.16 3.28
CA LEU A 77 5.26 -31.30 1.82
C LEU A 77 5.00 -32.79 1.48
N ARG A 78 3.81 -33.26 1.83
CA ARG A 78 3.23 -34.49 1.26
C ARG A 78 2.15 -34.05 0.27
N ASP A 79 2.34 -34.45 -0.99
CA ASP A 79 1.31 -34.93 -1.93
C ASP A 79 1.82 -34.77 -3.36
N PHE A 80 2.69 -35.69 -3.78
CA PHE A 80 2.83 -36.14 -5.18
C PHE A 80 3.49 -37.52 -5.19
N HIS A 81 2.83 -38.52 -5.76
CA HIS A 81 3.37 -39.87 -5.90
C HIS A 81 4.41 -39.93 -7.03
N PHE A 82 5.62 -40.40 -6.73
CA PHE A 82 6.57 -40.87 -7.73
C PHE A 82 6.68 -42.40 -7.66
N VAL A 83 6.18 -43.08 -8.69
CA VAL A 83 6.44 -44.51 -8.90
C VAL A 83 7.88 -44.67 -9.37
N SER A 84 8.65 -45.55 -8.71
CA SER A 84 10.06 -45.78 -8.99
C SER A 84 10.27 -47.13 -9.67
N TYR A 85 10.94 -47.12 -10.82
CA TYR A 85 11.56 -48.31 -11.41
C TYR A 85 13.08 -48.09 -11.50
N LYS A 86 13.85 -49.11 -11.09
CA LYS A 86 15.32 -49.11 -11.15
C LYS A 86 15.80 -49.66 -12.51
N PRO A 87 16.90 -49.13 -13.08
CA PRO A 87 17.55 -49.75 -14.23
C PRO A 87 18.35 -51.01 -13.82
N PHE A 88 18.58 -51.90 -14.79
CA PHE A 88 19.44 -53.08 -14.63
C PHE A 88 20.93 -52.72 -14.61
N SER A 89 21.73 -53.54 -13.93
CA SER A 89 23.20 -53.48 -13.89
C SER A 89 23.82 -54.59 -14.75
N THR A 90 24.96 -54.32 -15.38
CA THR A 90 25.65 -55.26 -16.30
C THR A 90 26.63 -56.21 -15.60
N SER A 91 26.72 -57.43 -16.16
CA SER A 91 27.88 -58.36 -16.18
C SER A 91 28.55 -58.79 -14.86
N THR A 92 28.53 -60.10 -14.54
CA THR A 92 29.66 -61.02 -14.88
C THR A 92 29.33 -62.51 -14.66
N THR A 93 29.60 -63.34 -15.69
CA THR A 93 30.09 -64.74 -15.71
C THR A 93 29.51 -65.90 -14.85
N THR A 94 29.48 -67.07 -15.52
CA THR A 94 29.72 -68.47 -15.07
C THR A 94 28.63 -69.36 -14.42
N GLU A 95 28.35 -70.46 -15.15
CA GLU A 95 28.13 -71.87 -14.71
C GLU A 95 26.78 -72.33 -14.10
N LYS A 96 25.99 -73.03 -14.93
CA LYS A 96 25.42 -74.39 -14.72
C LYS A 96 24.66 -74.71 -13.40
N ARG A 97 23.32 -74.85 -13.47
CA ARG A 97 22.58 -76.15 -13.47
C ARG A 97 21.06 -75.98 -13.30
N ASP A 98 20.29 -76.62 -14.19
CA ASP A 98 18.90 -77.04 -13.98
C ASP A 98 18.82 -78.30 -13.08
N PRO A 99 17.63 -78.87 -12.77
CA PRO A 99 16.25 -78.35 -12.88
C PRO A 99 15.46 -78.49 -11.54
N VAL A 100 14.14 -78.22 -11.59
CA VAL A 100 13.02 -79.12 -11.15
C VAL A 100 11.86 -78.34 -10.49
N ASN A 101 10.70 -78.35 -11.17
CA ASN A 101 9.30 -78.50 -10.72
C ASN A 101 8.79 -77.81 -9.42
N LYS A 102 7.50 -77.48 -9.27
CA LYS A 102 6.30 -78.17 -9.81
C LYS A 102 5.04 -77.27 -9.87
N GLU A 103 4.04 -77.79 -10.58
CA GLU A 103 2.57 -77.53 -10.64
C GLU A 103 1.91 -76.75 -9.47
N SER A 104 0.72 -76.13 -9.60
CA SER A 104 -0.44 -76.41 -10.46
C SER A 104 -1.16 -75.12 -10.92
N PHE A 105 -1.57 -74.96 -12.19
CA PHE A 105 -2.78 -75.50 -12.85
C PHE A 105 -4.12 -74.92 -12.34
N TYR A 106 -4.84 -74.11 -13.15
CA TYR A 106 -5.99 -74.47 -14.04
C TYR A 106 -7.30 -74.65 -13.23
N ASP A 107 -8.51 -74.22 -13.63
CA ASP A 107 -9.02 -73.48 -14.81
C ASP A 107 -10.46 -72.94 -14.48
N SER A 108 -11.43 -72.53 -15.32
CA SER A 108 -11.62 -72.41 -16.79
C SER A 108 -12.81 -71.46 -17.14
N SER A 109 -12.78 -70.83 -18.32
CA SER A 109 -13.97 -70.43 -19.14
C SER A 109 -14.93 -69.35 -18.59
N ALA A 110 -15.72 -68.57 -19.35
CA ALA A 110 -15.92 -68.33 -20.81
C ALA A 110 -16.25 -66.81 -21.01
N THR A 111 -16.46 -66.19 -22.18
CA THR A 111 -16.84 -66.67 -23.53
C THR A 111 -16.33 -65.69 -24.62
N GLU A 112 -16.39 -66.12 -25.88
CA GLU A 112 -16.13 -65.40 -27.15
C GLU A 112 -17.12 -64.21 -27.38
N CYS A 113 -16.99 -63.31 -28.40
CA CYS A 113 -16.42 -63.48 -29.74
C CYS A 113 -15.71 -62.24 -30.35
N GLU A 114 -14.86 -62.54 -31.36
CA GLU A 114 -14.69 -61.94 -32.71
C GLU A 114 -15.54 -60.70 -33.09
N SER A 115 -15.15 -59.78 -33.98
CA SER A 115 -13.91 -59.43 -34.75
C SER A 115 -14.10 -57.98 -35.27
N THR A 116 -13.16 -57.17 -35.79
CA THR A 116 -12.07 -57.35 -36.80
C THR A 116 -10.99 -56.24 -36.71
N GLU A 117 -9.87 -56.45 -37.43
CA GLU A 117 -8.98 -55.50 -38.17
C GLU A 117 -9.47 -54.05 -38.44
N ASP A 118 -8.64 -53.00 -38.61
CA ASP A 118 -7.15 -52.81 -38.56
C ASP A 118 -6.79 -51.28 -38.51
N ASN A 119 -5.51 -50.94 -38.38
CA ASN A 119 -4.81 -49.65 -38.53
C ASN A 119 -4.93 -48.58 -37.41
N GLY A 120 -3.76 -48.25 -36.81
CA GLY A 120 -3.60 -47.08 -35.95
C GLY A 120 -2.20 -46.85 -35.37
N SER A 121 -1.39 -47.91 -35.18
CA SER A 121 -0.13 -47.84 -34.43
C SER A 121 1.11 -47.56 -35.30
N ARG A 122 1.30 -46.31 -35.75
CA ARG A 122 2.51 -45.95 -36.54
C ARG A 122 3.09 -44.53 -36.42
N ASN A 123 2.45 -43.58 -35.73
CA ASN A 123 2.89 -42.18 -35.73
C ASN A 123 3.76 -41.74 -34.53
N ASP A 124 3.45 -42.19 -33.30
CA ASP A 124 4.04 -41.61 -32.08
C ASP A 124 5.56 -41.74 -31.98
N ALA A 125 6.14 -42.81 -32.54
CA ALA A 125 7.59 -43.06 -32.53
C ALA A 125 8.39 -42.08 -33.42
N CYS A 126 7.74 -41.38 -34.36
CA CYS A 126 8.43 -40.61 -35.39
C CYS A 126 8.98 -39.26 -34.87
N PHE A 127 8.25 -38.58 -34.00
CA PHE A 127 8.51 -37.16 -33.67
C PHE A 127 9.20 -36.91 -32.33
N VAL A 128 9.46 -37.95 -31.52
CA VAL A 128 10.15 -37.85 -30.21
C VAL A 128 11.53 -37.17 -30.34
N HIS A 129 12.21 -37.36 -31.47
CA HIS A 129 13.48 -36.68 -31.77
C HIS A 129 13.31 -35.16 -31.96
N VAL A 130 12.21 -34.68 -32.55
CA VAL A 130 11.98 -33.24 -32.76
C VAL A 130 11.69 -32.55 -31.43
N ALA A 131 10.87 -33.18 -30.58
CA ALA A 131 10.50 -32.69 -29.24
C ALA A 131 11.69 -32.51 -28.28
N SER A 132 12.86 -33.08 -28.61
CA SER A 132 14.06 -33.13 -27.76
C SER A 132 15.30 -32.42 -28.32
N ARG A 133 15.21 -31.78 -29.50
CA ARG A 133 16.30 -30.93 -30.05
C ARG A 133 16.47 -29.63 -29.24
N ASP A 134 17.67 -29.05 -29.29
CA ASP A 134 17.94 -27.72 -28.72
C ASP A 134 17.20 -26.62 -29.52
N PRO A 135 16.39 -25.75 -28.87
CA PRO A 135 15.78 -24.60 -29.53
C PRO A 135 16.74 -23.70 -30.31
N VAL A 136 17.99 -23.53 -29.84
CA VAL A 136 18.98 -22.68 -30.53
C VAL A 136 19.49 -23.36 -31.81
N GLU A 137 19.49 -24.69 -31.87
CA GLU A 137 19.78 -25.46 -33.09
C GLU A 137 18.57 -25.45 -34.05
N LEU A 138 17.36 -25.69 -33.55
CA LEU A 138 16.11 -25.58 -34.31
C LEU A 138 15.93 -24.20 -34.96
N TYR A 139 16.28 -23.12 -34.24
CA TYR A 139 16.23 -21.77 -34.77
C TYR A 139 17.31 -21.53 -35.86
N ARG A 140 18.54 -22.03 -35.68
CA ARG A 140 19.59 -21.99 -36.72
C ARG A 140 19.21 -22.82 -37.96
N GLU A 141 18.55 -23.95 -37.79
CA GLU A 141 17.98 -24.78 -38.87
C GLU A 141 16.93 -23.99 -39.68
N LEU A 142 16.02 -23.29 -39.00
CA LEU A 142 15.06 -22.37 -39.62
C LEU A 142 15.73 -21.22 -40.39
N CYS A 143 16.76 -20.58 -39.82
CA CYS A 143 17.48 -19.51 -40.52
C CYS A 143 18.18 -20.00 -41.80
N ASN A 144 18.85 -21.16 -41.73
CA ASN A 144 19.62 -21.73 -42.84
C ASN A 144 18.76 -22.39 -43.95
N SER A 145 17.51 -22.77 -43.66
CA SER A 145 16.60 -23.38 -44.63
C SER A 145 16.35 -22.48 -45.86
N GLU A 146 16.61 -22.95 -47.08
CA GLU A 146 16.38 -22.14 -48.29
C GLU A 146 14.90 -22.04 -48.70
N LYS A 147 14.08 -23.06 -48.40
CA LYS A 147 12.69 -23.19 -48.87
C LYS A 147 11.83 -23.93 -47.84
N ALA A 148 10.63 -23.41 -47.55
CA ALA A 148 9.61 -24.15 -46.79
C ALA A 148 9.21 -25.47 -47.46
N ALA A 149 8.86 -26.46 -46.63
CA ALA A 149 8.23 -27.70 -47.08
C ALA A 149 6.88 -27.45 -47.79
N LYS A 150 6.51 -28.33 -48.74
CA LYS A 150 5.19 -28.34 -49.37
C LYS A 150 4.13 -28.93 -48.43
N GLN A 151 3.69 -28.13 -47.47
CA GLN A 151 2.58 -28.43 -46.56
C GLN A 151 1.27 -28.63 -47.34
N THR A 152 0.39 -29.53 -46.87
CA THR A 152 -0.97 -29.59 -47.40
C THR A 152 -1.80 -28.40 -46.91
N ARG A 153 -2.95 -28.15 -47.54
CA ARG A 153 -3.83 -27.05 -47.14
C ARG A 153 -4.33 -27.20 -45.70
N SER A 154 -4.65 -28.43 -45.28
CA SER A 154 -5.04 -28.77 -43.91
C SER A 154 -3.92 -28.51 -42.90
N ASP A 155 -2.69 -28.92 -43.21
CA ASP A 155 -1.52 -28.68 -42.35
C ASP A 155 -1.31 -27.18 -42.13
N TRP A 156 -1.43 -26.39 -43.20
CA TRP A 156 -1.26 -24.94 -43.16
C TRP A 156 -2.35 -24.24 -42.34
N GLU A 157 -3.61 -24.67 -42.49
CA GLU A 157 -4.74 -24.14 -41.71
C GLU A 157 -4.55 -24.46 -40.20
N ILE A 158 -4.09 -25.67 -39.84
CA ILE A 158 -3.74 -26.07 -38.45
C ILE A 158 -2.56 -25.25 -37.91
N LEU A 159 -1.46 -25.10 -38.66
CA LEU A 159 -0.31 -24.30 -38.22
C LEU A 159 -0.70 -22.83 -38.00
N VAL A 160 -1.55 -22.26 -38.85
CA VAL A 160 -2.07 -20.90 -38.68
C VAL A 160 -2.95 -20.78 -37.43
N GLU A 161 -3.67 -21.83 -37.03
CA GLU A 161 -4.41 -21.90 -35.77
C GLU A 161 -3.50 -22.00 -34.54
N ILE A 162 -2.45 -22.84 -34.58
CA ILE A 162 -1.46 -22.94 -33.50
C ILE A 162 -0.83 -21.57 -33.21
N PHE A 163 -0.35 -20.87 -34.23
CA PHE A 163 0.19 -19.51 -34.06
C PHE A 163 -0.88 -18.48 -33.63
N ARG A 164 -2.17 -18.73 -33.89
CA ARG A 164 -3.29 -17.89 -33.42
C ARG A 164 -3.63 -18.15 -31.95
N SER A 165 -3.40 -19.36 -31.44
CA SER A 165 -3.42 -19.65 -29.99
C SER A 165 -2.23 -18.99 -29.31
N PHE A 166 -1.01 -19.27 -29.80
CA PHE A 166 0.24 -18.76 -29.23
C PHE A 166 0.25 -17.21 -29.12
N ALA A 167 -0.23 -16.49 -30.13
CA ALA A 167 -0.36 -15.02 -30.10
C ALA A 167 -1.36 -14.49 -29.03
N LYS A 168 -2.26 -15.34 -28.53
CA LYS A 168 -3.22 -15.04 -27.45
C LYS A 168 -2.83 -15.66 -26.10
N SER A 169 -1.78 -16.47 -26.05
CA SER A 169 -1.39 -17.23 -24.88
C SER A 169 -1.00 -16.32 -23.71
N GLY A 170 -1.78 -16.40 -22.63
CA GLY A 170 -1.46 -15.72 -21.37
C GLY A 170 -0.20 -16.26 -20.71
N TRP A 171 0.18 -17.52 -20.99
CA TRP A 171 1.44 -18.09 -20.52
C TRP A 171 2.62 -17.51 -21.32
N ALA A 172 2.62 -17.66 -22.64
CA ALA A 172 3.74 -17.21 -23.48
C ALA A 172 3.96 -15.69 -23.39
N SER A 173 2.88 -14.90 -23.36
CA SER A 173 2.98 -13.44 -23.18
C SER A 173 3.58 -13.04 -21.83
N ASN A 174 3.30 -13.79 -20.74
CA ASN A 174 3.96 -13.55 -19.45
C ASN A 174 5.43 -13.98 -19.43
N GLN A 175 5.81 -15.05 -20.14
CA GLN A 175 7.22 -15.46 -20.27
C GLN A 175 8.01 -14.47 -21.14
N ALA A 176 7.39 -13.91 -22.19
CA ALA A 176 7.99 -12.92 -23.08
C ALA A 176 8.48 -11.66 -22.33
N LEU A 177 7.80 -11.28 -21.23
CA LEU A 177 8.25 -10.19 -20.36
C LEU A 177 9.64 -10.43 -19.73
N ALA A 178 10.06 -11.69 -19.56
CA ALA A 178 11.38 -12.02 -19.01
C ALA A 178 12.54 -11.76 -19.99
N ILE A 179 12.25 -11.69 -21.30
CA ILE A 179 13.19 -11.27 -22.36
C ILE A 179 12.94 -9.83 -22.83
N TYR A 180 12.20 -9.04 -22.05
CA TYR A 180 11.81 -7.66 -22.37
C TYR A 180 10.95 -7.50 -23.64
N ILE A 181 10.16 -8.51 -24.01
CA ILE A 181 9.09 -8.35 -25.02
C ILE A 181 7.79 -7.97 -24.29
N GLY A 182 7.38 -6.71 -24.42
CA GLY A 182 6.18 -6.17 -23.78
C GLY A 182 4.88 -6.84 -24.28
N ALA A 183 3.91 -7.05 -23.39
CA ALA A 183 2.68 -7.80 -23.68
C ALA A 183 1.80 -7.20 -24.80
N SER A 184 1.92 -5.89 -25.07
CA SER A 184 1.28 -5.20 -26.20
C SER A 184 1.99 -5.43 -27.55
N PHE A 185 3.30 -5.65 -27.53
CA PHE A 185 4.11 -5.96 -28.72
C PHE A 185 4.16 -7.46 -29.02
N PHE A 186 4.01 -8.33 -28.00
CA PHE A 186 4.05 -9.78 -28.14
C PHE A 186 3.19 -10.34 -29.30
N PRO A 187 1.91 -9.96 -29.51
CA PRO A 187 1.14 -10.45 -30.66
C PRO A 187 1.70 -10.00 -32.02
N THR A 188 2.33 -8.82 -32.09
CA THR A 188 3.00 -8.31 -33.30
C THR A 188 4.31 -9.06 -33.57
N ALA A 189 5.10 -9.34 -32.54
CA ALA A 189 6.28 -10.18 -32.62
C ALA A 189 5.92 -11.60 -33.09
N VAL A 190 4.87 -12.21 -32.50
CA VAL A 190 4.37 -13.54 -32.92
C VAL A 190 3.85 -13.52 -34.36
N HIS A 191 3.19 -12.45 -34.82
CA HIS A 191 2.76 -12.33 -36.21
C HIS A 191 3.95 -12.32 -37.19
N LYS A 192 5.04 -11.60 -36.85
CA LYS A 192 6.29 -11.62 -37.62
C LYS A 192 6.95 -12.99 -37.55
N PHE A 193 7.06 -13.59 -36.37
CA PHE A 193 7.64 -14.94 -36.17
C PHE A 193 6.92 -16.00 -37.00
N ARG A 194 5.58 -16.04 -36.96
CA ARG A 194 4.77 -16.91 -37.83
C ARG A 194 5.10 -16.71 -39.32
N SER A 195 5.32 -15.47 -39.74
CA SER A 195 5.60 -15.11 -41.14
C SER A 195 7.03 -15.43 -41.59
N PHE A 196 7.97 -15.55 -40.64
CA PHE A 196 9.30 -16.12 -40.83
C PHE A 196 9.21 -17.66 -40.86
N PHE A 197 8.60 -18.25 -39.84
CA PHE A 197 8.47 -19.69 -39.64
C PHE A 197 7.81 -20.38 -40.83
N LEU A 198 6.63 -19.91 -41.28
CA LEU A 198 5.93 -20.50 -42.44
C LEU A 198 6.68 -20.34 -43.79
N LYS A 199 7.70 -19.49 -43.88
CA LYS A 199 8.56 -19.37 -45.08
C LYS A 199 9.80 -20.28 -45.04
N LYS A 200 10.13 -20.81 -43.86
CA LYS A 200 11.40 -21.48 -43.57
C LYS A 200 11.25 -22.91 -43.03
N CYS A 201 10.09 -23.27 -42.50
CA CYS A 201 9.88 -24.50 -41.73
C CYS A 201 10.24 -25.78 -42.51
N PRO A 202 11.15 -26.61 -41.96
CA PRO A 202 11.33 -28.02 -42.34
C PRO A 202 10.05 -28.86 -42.22
N ASP A 203 10.01 -29.97 -42.94
CA ASP A 203 8.85 -30.86 -43.03
C ASP A 203 8.61 -31.67 -41.74
N ASP A 204 9.68 -32.06 -41.03
CA ASP A 204 9.61 -32.79 -39.75
C ASP A 204 9.06 -31.91 -38.62
N ILE A 205 9.55 -30.67 -38.52
CA ILE A 205 9.07 -29.67 -37.54
C ILE A 205 7.61 -29.28 -37.85
N ALA A 206 7.25 -29.09 -39.12
CA ALA A 206 5.87 -28.79 -39.52
C ALA A 206 4.90 -29.92 -39.14
N LYS A 207 5.24 -31.18 -39.46
CA LYS A 207 4.42 -32.35 -39.14
C LYS A 207 4.31 -32.61 -37.64
N TYR A 208 5.38 -32.40 -36.88
CA TYR A 208 5.33 -32.49 -35.42
C TYR A 208 4.33 -31.47 -34.83
N LEU A 209 4.40 -30.20 -35.23
CA LEU A 209 3.45 -29.18 -34.77
C LEU A 209 2.00 -29.51 -35.17
N VAL A 210 1.76 -29.97 -36.39
CA VAL A 210 0.43 -30.42 -36.83
C VAL A 210 -0.08 -31.61 -35.98
N SER A 211 0.80 -32.53 -35.57
CA SER A 211 0.44 -33.65 -34.69
C SER A 211 0.08 -33.25 -33.26
N LEU A 212 0.61 -32.12 -32.76
CA LEU A 212 0.25 -31.55 -31.46
C LEU A 212 -1.08 -30.78 -31.49
N GLY A 213 -1.34 -30.05 -32.58
CA GLY A 213 -2.48 -29.13 -32.66
C GLY A 213 -2.33 -27.91 -31.72
N PRO A 214 -3.39 -27.09 -31.57
CA PRO A 214 -3.39 -25.88 -30.74
C PRO A 214 -3.52 -26.23 -29.24
N CYS A 215 -2.41 -26.67 -28.63
CA CYS A 215 -2.31 -27.09 -27.22
C CYS A 215 -1.15 -26.40 -26.47
N GLU A 216 -1.08 -26.52 -25.14
CA GLU A 216 -0.01 -25.90 -24.34
C GLU A 216 1.37 -26.47 -24.69
N GLU A 217 1.44 -27.74 -25.11
CA GLU A 217 2.66 -28.40 -25.58
C GLU A 217 3.22 -27.72 -26.83
N SER A 218 2.36 -27.33 -27.78
CA SER A 218 2.76 -26.59 -28.98
C SER A 218 3.27 -25.18 -28.65
N GLU A 219 2.66 -24.52 -27.67
CA GLU A 219 3.07 -23.19 -27.19
C GLU A 219 4.41 -23.25 -26.44
N ARG A 220 4.62 -24.30 -25.64
CA ARG A 220 5.87 -24.58 -24.93
C ARG A 220 7.01 -24.95 -25.88
N PHE A 221 6.74 -25.64 -26.99
CA PHE A 221 7.72 -25.93 -28.04
C PHE A 221 8.08 -24.69 -28.86
N LEU A 222 7.09 -23.87 -29.24
CA LEU A 222 7.33 -22.65 -30.02
C LEU A 222 8.01 -21.53 -29.22
N PHE A 223 7.78 -21.42 -27.91
CA PHE A 223 8.27 -20.28 -27.13
C PHE A 223 9.80 -20.12 -27.12
N PRO A 224 10.62 -21.16 -26.88
CA PRO A 224 12.08 -21.03 -26.95
C PRO A 224 12.60 -20.63 -28.34
N ILE A 225 12.00 -21.12 -29.42
CA ILE A 225 12.37 -20.75 -30.79
C ILE A 225 11.97 -19.28 -31.08
N PHE A 226 10.83 -18.84 -30.55
CA PHE A 226 10.37 -17.46 -30.58
C PHE A 226 11.29 -16.49 -29.79
N VAL A 227 11.92 -16.95 -28.70
CA VAL A 227 12.90 -16.16 -27.94
C VAL A 227 14.12 -15.83 -28.80
N GLU A 228 14.74 -16.83 -29.44
CA GLU A 228 15.91 -16.62 -30.31
C GLU A 228 15.58 -15.70 -31.48
N PHE A 229 14.42 -15.90 -32.14
CA PHE A 229 13.91 -15.01 -33.19
C PHE A 229 13.78 -13.55 -32.71
N CYS A 230 13.24 -13.32 -31.50
CA CYS A 230 13.10 -11.97 -30.96
C CYS A 230 14.45 -11.31 -30.61
N LEU A 231 15.44 -12.10 -30.18
CA LEU A 231 16.78 -11.60 -29.85
C LEU A 231 17.55 -11.12 -31.09
N GLU A 232 17.34 -11.75 -32.25
CA GLU A 232 17.93 -11.30 -33.52
C GLU A 232 17.12 -10.21 -34.24
N GLU A 233 15.80 -10.34 -34.33
CA GLU A 233 14.96 -9.43 -35.14
C GLU A 233 14.48 -8.18 -34.40
N PHE A 234 14.40 -8.19 -33.06
CA PHE A 234 13.92 -7.05 -32.25
C PHE A 234 14.89 -6.55 -31.15
N PRO A 235 16.23 -6.52 -31.35
CA PRO A 235 17.17 -6.12 -30.31
C PRO A 235 16.94 -4.68 -29.80
N ASP A 236 16.57 -3.75 -30.69
CA ASP A 236 16.29 -2.36 -30.31
C ASP A 236 15.01 -2.20 -29.48
N GLU A 237 13.96 -2.98 -29.76
CA GLU A 237 12.71 -2.93 -28.98
C GLU A 237 12.87 -3.63 -27.62
N ILE A 238 13.63 -4.74 -27.59
CA ILE A 238 14.05 -5.43 -26.35
C ILE A 238 14.87 -4.48 -25.46
N LYS A 239 15.82 -3.74 -26.06
CA LYS A 239 16.61 -2.73 -25.36
C LYS A 239 15.71 -1.60 -24.85
N ARG A 240 14.88 -1.03 -25.71
CA ARG A 240 13.98 0.08 -25.34
C ARG A 240 13.02 -0.30 -24.22
N PHE A 241 12.42 -1.48 -24.27
CA PHE A 241 11.52 -1.94 -23.21
C PHE A 241 12.27 -2.26 -21.91
N ARG A 242 13.53 -2.72 -21.99
CA ARG A 242 14.43 -2.79 -20.82
C ARG A 242 14.68 -1.42 -20.22
N ASP A 243 15.07 -0.43 -21.00
CA ASP A 243 15.35 0.94 -20.53
C ASP A 243 14.09 1.57 -19.85
N ILE A 244 12.89 1.29 -20.38
CA ILE A 244 11.58 1.64 -19.79
C ILE A 244 11.34 0.91 -18.45
N VAL A 245 11.64 -0.39 -18.37
CA VAL A 245 11.40 -1.21 -17.17
C VAL A 245 12.42 -0.91 -16.05
N GLU A 246 13.68 -0.63 -16.40
CA GLU A 246 14.73 -0.27 -15.44
C GLU A 246 14.52 1.13 -14.87
N SER A 247 14.09 2.11 -15.69
CA SER A 247 13.71 3.45 -15.20
C SER A 247 12.43 3.48 -14.36
N ALA A 248 11.64 2.39 -14.36
CA ALA A 248 10.48 2.18 -13.48
C ALA A 248 10.72 1.16 -12.35
N ASP A 249 11.98 0.76 -12.08
CA ASP A 249 12.26 -0.23 -11.04
C ASP A 249 12.31 0.40 -9.63
N LEU A 250 11.24 0.15 -8.85
CA LEU A 250 11.10 0.57 -7.46
C LEU A 250 11.25 -0.61 -6.47
N THR A 251 11.93 -1.70 -6.85
CA THR A 251 12.06 -2.90 -5.99
C THR A 251 12.96 -2.73 -4.78
N LYS A 252 13.88 -1.74 -4.80
CA LYS A 252 14.87 -1.50 -3.73
C LYS A 252 14.84 -0.05 -3.23
N PRO A 253 13.74 0.42 -2.60
CA PRO A 253 13.58 1.83 -2.23
C PRO A 253 14.63 2.33 -1.21
N HIS A 254 15.28 1.42 -0.48
CA HIS A 254 16.38 1.75 0.43
C HIS A 254 17.66 2.26 -0.29
N THR A 255 17.85 1.99 -1.59
CA THR A 255 19.04 2.47 -2.33
C THR A 255 18.92 3.92 -2.79
N TRP A 256 17.71 4.50 -2.79
CA TRP A 256 17.49 5.89 -3.20
C TRP A 256 18.11 6.91 -2.22
N PHE A 257 18.50 6.46 -1.03
CA PHE A 257 19.04 7.29 0.04
C PHE A 257 20.46 6.83 0.44
N PRO A 258 21.45 6.87 -0.47
CA PRO A 258 22.77 6.28 -0.24
C PRO A 258 23.49 6.87 0.98
N PHE A 259 23.31 8.16 1.23
CA PHE A 259 23.86 8.84 2.41
C PHE A 259 23.23 8.37 3.72
N ALA A 260 21.91 8.10 3.75
CA ALA A 260 21.25 7.53 4.92
C ALA A 260 21.65 6.06 5.15
N ARG A 261 22.08 5.34 4.09
CA ARG A 261 22.70 3.99 4.17
C ARG A 261 24.18 4.00 4.55
N ALA A 262 24.88 5.13 4.40
CA ALA A 262 26.26 5.29 4.85
C ALA A 262 26.37 5.59 6.35
N MET A 263 25.29 6.07 6.97
CA MET A 263 25.19 6.27 8.42
C MET A 263 24.74 4.98 9.13
N LYS A 264 25.28 4.72 10.33
CA LYS A 264 24.67 3.74 11.23
C LYS A 264 23.56 4.44 12.02
N ARG A 265 22.30 4.17 11.66
CA ARG A 265 21.12 4.72 12.36
C ARG A 265 20.54 3.72 13.35
N LYS A 266 19.86 4.24 14.36
CA LYS A 266 19.14 3.51 15.41
C LYS A 266 17.66 3.88 15.34
N ILE A 267 16.79 2.88 15.18
CA ILE A 267 15.34 3.02 15.08
C ILE A 267 14.72 2.64 16.43
N ILE A 268 13.94 3.54 17.03
CA ILE A 268 13.24 3.32 18.30
C ILE A 268 11.74 3.31 18.02
N TYR A 269 11.13 2.12 17.96
CA TYR A 269 9.70 1.97 17.73
C TYR A 269 8.92 2.04 19.04
N HIS A 270 8.17 3.12 19.25
CA HIS A 270 7.26 3.30 20.36
C HIS A 270 5.87 2.75 19.99
N CYS A 271 5.67 1.46 20.25
CA CYS A 271 4.47 0.70 19.92
C CYS A 271 3.39 0.85 21.00
N GLY A 272 2.20 1.36 20.65
CA GLY A 272 1.06 1.32 21.56
C GLY A 272 -0.22 1.94 20.98
N PRO A 273 -1.35 1.86 21.71
CA PRO A 273 -2.62 2.46 21.28
C PRO A 273 -2.56 4.01 21.33
N THR A 274 -3.69 4.66 21.09
CA THR A 274 -3.86 6.08 21.46
C THR A 274 -3.88 6.22 22.99
N ASN A 275 -3.43 7.39 23.49
CA ASN A 275 -3.39 7.70 24.94
C ASN A 275 -2.50 6.74 25.78
N SER A 276 -1.37 6.29 25.22
CA SER A 276 -0.37 5.43 25.89
C SER A 276 0.94 6.13 26.28
N GLY A 277 1.09 7.42 25.94
CA GLY A 277 2.30 8.20 26.18
C GLY A 277 3.42 8.04 25.15
N LYS A 278 3.31 7.12 24.17
CA LYS A 278 4.35 6.85 23.16
C LYS A 278 5.04 8.11 22.58
N THR A 279 4.24 9.05 22.08
CA THR A 279 4.72 10.29 21.44
C THR A 279 5.31 11.30 22.44
N TYR A 280 4.96 11.23 23.73
CA TYR A 280 5.55 12.11 24.75
C TYR A 280 7.03 11.79 24.98
N ASN A 281 7.38 10.51 25.11
CA ASN A 281 8.77 10.09 25.31
C ASN A 281 9.65 10.43 24.08
N ALA A 282 9.13 10.24 22.87
CA ALA A 282 9.82 10.61 21.64
C ALA A 282 10.02 12.13 21.52
N LEU A 283 9.00 12.94 21.87
CA LEU A 283 9.11 14.40 21.89
C LEU A 283 10.07 14.91 22.97
N GLN A 284 10.15 14.24 24.13
CA GLN A 284 11.15 14.58 25.16
C GLN A 284 12.57 14.39 24.60
N ARG A 285 12.88 13.21 24.03
CA ARG A 285 14.19 12.92 23.45
C ARG A 285 14.57 13.86 22.28
N PHE A 286 13.58 14.32 21.52
CA PHE A 286 13.72 15.35 20.49
C PHE A 286 14.06 16.73 21.08
N MET A 287 13.42 17.17 22.17
CA MET A 287 13.76 18.43 22.86
C MET A 287 15.15 18.39 23.51
N GLU A 288 15.61 17.21 23.93
CA GLU A 288 16.96 16.97 24.48
C GLU A 288 18.06 16.90 23.40
N ALA A 289 17.71 16.85 22.11
CA ALA A 289 18.67 16.87 21.00
C ALA A 289 19.24 18.28 20.77
N LYS A 290 20.43 18.39 20.18
CA LYS A 290 21.00 19.67 19.73
C LYS A 290 20.34 20.13 18.44
N LYS A 291 20.04 19.19 17.53
CA LYS A 291 19.34 19.41 16.25
C LYS A 291 18.36 18.26 16.00
N GLY A 292 17.10 18.57 15.71
CA GLY A 292 16.06 17.53 15.57
C GLY A 292 14.90 17.87 14.64
N ILE A 293 14.21 16.84 14.16
CA ILE A 293 13.03 16.97 13.27
C ILE A 293 11.84 16.12 13.75
N TYR A 294 10.66 16.74 13.85
CA TYR A 294 9.38 16.08 14.13
C TYR A 294 8.52 16.03 12.86
N CYS A 295 8.25 14.83 12.38
CA CYS A 295 7.57 14.53 11.12
C CYS A 295 6.12 14.10 11.39
N SER A 296 5.17 14.95 11.02
CA SER A 296 3.78 14.87 11.50
C SER A 296 2.78 14.42 10.42
N PRO A 297 1.73 13.64 10.76
CA PRO A 297 0.64 13.29 9.84
C PRO A 297 -0.20 14.49 9.36
N LEU A 298 -0.23 15.59 10.13
CA LEU A 298 -1.21 16.68 9.98
C LEU A 298 -0.60 18.04 10.32
N ARG A 299 -0.97 19.10 9.58
CA ARG A 299 -0.60 20.50 9.87
C ARG A 299 -0.83 20.87 11.33
N LEU A 300 -1.99 20.50 11.87
CA LEU A 300 -2.39 20.75 13.27
C LEU A 300 -1.38 20.27 14.30
N LEU A 301 -0.81 19.08 14.11
CA LEU A 301 0.15 18.48 15.05
C LEU A 301 1.55 19.06 14.88
N ALA A 302 1.97 19.36 13.65
CA ALA A 302 3.20 20.12 13.41
C ALA A 302 3.13 21.49 14.12
N MET A 303 1.98 22.17 14.05
CA MET A 303 1.73 23.43 14.78
C MET A 303 1.67 23.21 16.30
N GLU A 304 0.95 22.19 16.80
CA GLU A 304 0.88 21.87 18.25
C GLU A 304 2.26 21.61 18.85
N VAL A 305 3.13 20.87 18.14
CA VAL A 305 4.52 20.63 18.56
C VAL A 305 5.37 21.89 18.45
N PHE A 306 5.27 22.66 17.36
CA PHE A 306 5.97 23.95 17.21
C PHE A 306 5.65 24.91 18.37
N ASP A 307 4.36 25.14 18.67
CA ASP A 307 3.94 26.06 19.71
C ASP A 307 4.43 25.59 21.09
N LYS A 308 4.26 24.29 21.39
CA LYS A 308 4.65 23.69 22.67
C LYS A 308 6.16 23.71 22.89
N VAL A 309 6.95 23.40 21.87
CA VAL A 309 8.42 23.26 21.99
C VAL A 309 9.08 24.63 22.17
N ASN A 310 8.62 25.65 21.44
CA ASN A 310 9.06 27.03 21.67
C ASN A 310 8.61 27.55 23.05
N ALA A 311 7.39 27.22 23.50
CA ALA A 311 6.92 27.56 24.85
C ALA A 311 7.70 26.88 26.00
N LEU A 312 8.45 25.81 25.70
CA LEU A 312 9.38 25.15 26.62
C LEU A 312 10.84 25.64 26.45
N GLY A 313 11.07 26.71 25.68
CA GLY A 313 12.38 27.35 25.51
C GLY A 313 13.29 26.75 24.44
N VAL A 314 12.81 25.78 23.66
CA VAL A 314 13.58 25.16 22.56
C VAL A 314 13.19 25.80 21.24
N TYR A 315 14.12 26.53 20.62
CA TYR A 315 13.88 27.23 19.34
C TYR A 315 13.58 26.23 18.20
N CYS A 316 12.35 26.24 17.73
CA CYS A 316 11.82 25.29 16.75
C CYS A 316 11.11 26.02 15.61
N SER A 317 11.44 25.70 14.36
CA SER A 317 10.76 26.24 13.16
C SER A 317 9.62 25.34 12.69
N LEU A 318 8.61 25.90 12.02
CA LEU A 318 7.47 25.16 11.47
C LEU A 318 7.54 25.07 9.94
N HIS A 319 7.59 23.87 9.38
CA HIS A 319 7.59 23.63 7.92
C HIS A 319 6.40 22.77 7.48
N THR A 320 5.35 23.41 6.96
CA THR A 320 4.22 22.73 6.31
C THR A 320 4.16 23.11 4.83
N GLY A 321 3.34 22.40 4.04
CA GLY A 321 3.19 22.71 2.62
C GLY A 321 2.63 24.11 2.32
N GLN A 322 1.91 24.72 3.26
CA GLN A 322 1.26 26.03 3.09
C GLN A 322 1.93 27.14 3.90
N GLU A 323 2.56 26.80 5.01
CA GLU A 323 3.14 27.74 5.96
C GLU A 323 4.55 27.28 6.36
N LYS A 324 5.53 28.19 6.20
CA LYS A 324 6.89 28.06 6.72
C LYS A 324 7.12 29.22 7.71
N LYS A 325 7.41 28.92 8.98
CA LYS A 325 7.81 29.90 10.00
C LYS A 325 9.22 29.57 10.48
N SER A 326 10.19 30.34 10.00
CA SER A 326 11.59 30.24 10.45
C SER A 326 11.77 31.01 11.76
N VAL A 327 12.17 30.31 12.82
CA VAL A 327 12.57 30.93 14.09
C VAL A 327 14.09 31.16 14.07
N PRO A 328 14.61 32.36 14.35
CA PRO A 328 16.04 32.62 14.38
C PRO A 328 16.79 31.65 15.30
N PHE A 329 17.94 31.14 14.85
CA PHE A 329 18.80 30.20 15.58
C PHE A 329 18.13 28.85 15.96
N ALA A 330 16.97 28.51 15.37
CA ALA A 330 16.30 27.24 15.60
C ALA A 330 17.04 26.05 14.98
N ASN A 331 17.46 25.11 15.82
CA ASN A 331 18.00 23.82 15.40
C ASN A 331 16.93 22.72 15.32
N HIS A 332 15.71 23.00 15.78
CA HIS A 332 14.59 22.07 15.74
C HIS A 332 13.59 22.45 14.64
N ILE A 333 12.98 21.45 14.03
CA ILE A 333 11.95 21.64 12.99
C ILE A 333 10.75 20.74 13.30
N ALA A 334 9.56 21.31 13.40
CA ALA A 334 8.30 20.59 13.33
C ALA A 334 7.74 20.70 11.90
N CYS A 335 7.45 19.58 11.25
CA CYS A 335 6.99 19.58 9.86
C CYS A 335 5.86 18.59 9.61
N THR A 336 5.12 18.78 8.51
CA THR A 336 4.34 17.67 7.94
C THR A 336 5.27 16.67 7.26
N VAL A 337 4.98 15.37 7.34
CA VAL A 337 5.88 14.29 6.86
C VAL A 337 6.25 14.41 5.38
N GLU A 338 5.38 14.96 4.54
CA GLU A 338 5.68 15.27 3.13
C GLU A 338 6.84 16.27 2.96
N MET A 339 7.01 17.21 3.90
CA MET A 339 7.97 18.32 3.83
C MET A 339 9.33 17.99 4.46
N VAL A 340 9.57 16.73 4.81
CA VAL A 340 10.85 16.28 5.39
C VAL A 340 12.00 16.51 4.42
N SER A 341 13.06 17.18 4.88
CA SER A 341 14.36 17.16 4.18
C SER A 341 15.02 15.81 4.41
N THR A 342 15.44 15.17 3.32
CA THR A 342 16.28 13.96 3.35
C THR A 342 17.77 14.31 3.26
N ASP A 343 18.11 15.60 3.15
CA ASP A 343 19.46 16.06 2.87
C ASP A 343 20.18 16.61 4.10
N GLU A 344 19.41 17.14 5.04
CA GLU A 344 19.86 17.61 6.35
C GLU A 344 20.22 16.46 7.30
N LEU A 345 21.31 16.65 8.07
CA LEU A 345 21.67 15.80 9.21
C LEU A 345 20.92 16.24 10.48
N TYR A 346 20.53 15.30 11.34
CA TYR A 346 19.90 15.55 12.65
C TYR A 346 20.41 14.55 13.71
N ASP A 347 20.43 14.91 14.99
CA ASP A 347 20.72 13.92 16.04
C ASP A 347 19.50 13.00 16.26
N VAL A 348 18.30 13.60 16.25
CA VAL A 348 17.02 12.93 16.52
C VAL A 348 15.98 13.29 15.48
N ALA A 349 15.36 12.27 14.89
CA ALA A 349 14.10 12.40 14.17
C ALA A 349 12.96 11.70 14.90
N VAL A 350 11.74 12.24 14.81
CA VAL A 350 10.50 11.62 15.30
C VAL A 350 9.54 11.51 14.12
N ILE A 351 8.98 10.32 13.86
CA ILE A 351 7.94 10.10 12.85
C ILE A 351 6.67 9.62 13.54
N ASP A 352 5.62 10.43 13.49
CA ASP A 352 4.38 10.20 14.22
C ASP A 352 3.29 9.52 13.38
N GLU A 353 2.40 8.79 14.05
CA GLU A 353 1.40 7.88 13.48
C GLU A 353 1.95 6.99 12.34
N ILE A 354 3.11 6.33 12.54
CA ILE A 354 3.87 5.58 11.51
C ILE A 354 3.05 4.55 10.73
N GLN A 355 1.96 4.01 11.30
CA GLN A 355 1.02 3.13 10.59
C GLN A 355 0.43 3.76 9.31
N MET A 356 0.45 5.08 9.19
CA MET A 356 0.07 5.82 7.98
C MET A 356 0.95 5.51 6.75
N MET A 357 2.09 4.84 6.90
CA MET A 357 2.84 4.26 5.77
C MET A 357 2.03 3.22 4.97
N ALA A 358 0.96 2.68 5.56
CA ALA A 358 -0.02 1.82 4.91
C ALA A 358 -1.08 2.59 4.08
N ASP A 359 -1.15 3.93 4.17
CA ASP A 359 -2.20 4.71 3.51
C ASP A 359 -2.11 4.61 1.98
N PRO A 360 -3.21 4.26 1.28
CA PRO A 360 -3.20 4.07 -0.16
C PRO A 360 -2.72 5.27 -0.99
N CYS A 361 -2.78 6.50 -0.46
CA CYS A 361 -2.49 7.74 -1.20
C CYS A 361 -1.24 8.46 -0.69
N ARG A 362 -1.05 8.55 0.64
CA ARG A 362 0.03 9.30 1.30
C ARG A 362 1.15 8.42 1.88
N GLY A 363 0.99 7.10 1.92
CA GLY A 363 1.91 6.20 2.62
C GLY A 363 3.38 6.31 2.19
N TYR A 364 3.63 6.70 0.94
CA TYR A 364 4.96 6.99 0.41
C TYR A 364 5.76 8.01 1.23
N ALA A 365 5.11 8.99 1.86
CA ALA A 365 5.78 10.04 2.63
C ALA A 365 6.45 9.47 3.90
N TRP A 366 5.78 8.55 4.60
CA TRP A 366 6.37 7.85 5.75
C TRP A 366 7.46 6.87 5.33
N THR A 367 7.27 6.14 4.23
CA THR A 367 8.29 5.23 3.69
C THR A 367 9.55 6.01 3.28
N ARG A 368 9.39 7.16 2.63
CA ARG A 368 10.47 8.11 2.31
C ARG A 368 11.17 8.60 3.58
N ALA A 369 10.43 9.08 4.58
CA ALA A 369 11.01 9.59 5.82
C ALA A 369 11.81 8.49 6.56
N LEU A 370 11.23 7.30 6.73
CA LEU A 370 11.88 6.16 7.38
C LEU A 370 13.17 5.75 6.65
N LEU A 371 13.15 5.61 5.32
CA LEU A 371 14.32 5.16 4.57
C LEU A 371 15.39 6.26 4.39
N GLY A 372 14.97 7.52 4.28
CA GLY A 372 15.81 8.63 3.83
C GLY A 372 16.28 9.64 4.86
N LEU A 373 15.71 9.67 6.08
CA LEU A 373 16.20 10.58 7.13
C LEU A 373 17.64 10.25 7.54
N LYS A 374 18.53 11.25 7.43
CA LYS A 374 19.92 11.22 7.89
C LYS A 374 19.96 11.59 9.38
N ALA A 375 19.52 10.68 10.25
CA ALA A 375 19.51 10.90 11.69
C ALA A 375 20.07 9.72 12.46
N ASP A 376 20.76 9.99 13.56
CA ASP A 376 21.39 8.97 14.41
C ASP A 376 20.33 8.15 15.16
N GLU A 377 19.34 8.82 15.77
CA GLU A 377 18.17 8.19 16.41
C GLU A 377 16.87 8.58 15.69
N ILE A 378 16.08 7.57 15.25
CA ILE A 378 14.79 7.76 14.58
C ILE A 378 13.69 7.11 15.44
N HIS A 379 12.89 7.93 16.09
CA HIS A 379 11.78 7.51 16.94
C HIS A 379 10.49 7.38 16.12
N LEU A 380 9.95 6.16 16.03
CA LEU A 380 8.70 5.88 15.31
C LEU A 380 7.57 5.75 16.33
N CYS A 381 6.51 6.55 16.23
CA CYS A 381 5.35 6.47 17.11
C CYS A 381 4.15 5.91 16.35
N GLY A 382 3.59 4.78 16.81
CA GLY A 382 2.43 4.18 16.16
C GLY A 382 1.77 3.05 16.93
N ASP A 383 0.83 2.38 16.28
CA ASP A 383 0.21 1.13 16.75
C ASP A 383 1.01 -0.10 16.22
N PRO A 384 0.69 -1.36 16.59
CA PRO A 384 1.51 -2.52 16.23
C PRO A 384 1.36 -2.97 14.76
N SER A 385 0.38 -2.45 14.00
CA SER A 385 0.00 -3.00 12.68
C SER A 385 1.15 -3.03 11.66
N VAL A 386 2.05 -2.06 11.68
CA VAL A 386 3.21 -1.96 10.76
C VAL A 386 4.53 -2.45 11.37
N LEU A 387 4.56 -2.87 12.63
CA LEU A 387 5.80 -3.25 13.33
C LEU A 387 6.57 -4.36 12.60
N LYS A 388 5.84 -5.37 12.09
CA LYS A 388 6.38 -6.49 11.31
C LYS A 388 7.10 -6.06 10.03
N ILE A 389 6.55 -5.08 9.32
CA ILE A 389 7.14 -4.58 8.06
C ILE A 389 8.25 -3.56 8.32
N VAL A 390 8.16 -2.77 9.39
CA VAL A 390 9.30 -1.94 9.85
C VAL A 390 10.47 -2.82 10.28
N ARG A 391 10.24 -3.95 10.96
CA ARG A 391 11.29 -4.92 11.29
C ARG A 391 11.96 -5.51 10.05
N LYS A 392 11.19 -5.86 9.00
CA LYS A 392 11.77 -6.25 7.68
C LYS A 392 12.63 -5.12 7.10
N ILE A 393 12.11 -3.88 7.09
CA ILE A 393 12.84 -2.72 6.55
C ILE A 393 14.17 -2.52 7.28
N CYS A 394 14.19 -2.56 8.62
CA CYS A 394 15.42 -2.39 9.41
C CYS A 394 16.48 -3.46 9.11
N LEU A 395 16.04 -4.71 8.85
CA LEU A 395 16.92 -5.81 8.43
C LEU A 395 17.49 -5.61 7.00
N GLU A 396 16.70 -5.07 6.07
CA GLU A 396 17.17 -4.71 4.73
C GLU A 396 18.15 -3.53 4.75
N THR A 397 17.86 -2.50 5.55
CA THR A 397 18.66 -1.28 5.64
C THR A 397 19.90 -1.43 6.51
N ARG A 398 19.91 -2.41 7.43
CA ARG A 398 20.89 -2.60 8.52
C ARG A 398 20.89 -1.47 9.56
N ASP A 399 19.73 -0.90 9.86
CA ASP A 399 19.56 0.00 11.00
C ASP A 399 19.26 -0.81 12.29
N ASP A 400 19.80 -0.41 13.44
CA ASP A 400 19.55 -1.09 14.73
C ASP A 400 18.11 -0.82 15.21
N LEU A 401 17.27 -1.84 15.44
CA LEU A 401 15.89 -1.65 15.90
C LEU A 401 15.72 -1.96 17.40
N ILE A 402 15.07 -1.04 18.13
CA ILE A 402 14.60 -1.20 19.51
C ILE A 402 13.08 -1.06 19.57
N GLU A 403 12.39 -2.00 20.19
CA GLU A 403 10.93 -2.04 20.27
C GLU A 403 10.45 -1.75 21.71
N ASN A 404 9.91 -0.55 21.91
CA ASN A 404 9.36 -0.08 23.20
C ASN A 404 7.83 -0.21 23.18
N HIS A 405 7.28 -1.05 24.07
CA HIS A 405 5.83 -1.29 24.15
C HIS A 405 5.17 -0.41 25.22
N TYR A 406 3.99 0.13 24.89
CA TYR A 406 3.22 1.04 25.73
C TYR A 406 1.74 0.62 25.81
N GLU A 407 1.23 0.51 27.02
CA GLU A 407 -0.20 0.30 27.28
C GLU A 407 -0.95 1.64 27.49
N ARG A 408 -2.28 1.62 27.45
CA ARG A 408 -3.12 2.81 27.64
C ARG A 408 -3.21 3.16 29.13
N PHE A 409 -2.93 4.42 29.52
CA PHE A 409 -2.79 4.83 30.93
C PHE A 409 -4.00 4.50 31.84
N LYS A 410 -5.20 4.46 31.28
CA LYS A 410 -6.44 3.99 31.91
C LYS A 410 -7.26 3.24 30.86
N PRO A 411 -8.02 2.18 31.21
CA PRO A 411 -8.84 1.45 30.26
C PRO A 411 -9.88 2.36 29.56
N LEU A 412 -10.38 1.91 28.41
CA LEU A 412 -11.55 2.50 27.76
C LEU A 412 -12.77 1.65 28.17
N VAL A 413 -13.79 2.27 28.74
CA VAL A 413 -15.00 1.58 29.18
C VAL A 413 -16.12 1.79 28.16
N VAL A 414 -16.72 0.71 27.68
CA VAL A 414 -17.94 0.77 26.87
C VAL A 414 -19.14 0.87 27.82
N GLU A 415 -19.97 1.90 27.72
CA GLU A 415 -21.21 1.97 28.51
C GLU A 415 -22.23 0.95 27.99
N ALA A 416 -22.75 0.09 28.87
CA ALA A 416 -23.81 -0.87 28.53
C ALA A 416 -25.16 -0.18 28.18
N LYS A 417 -25.30 1.12 28.47
CA LYS A 417 -26.46 1.94 28.11
C LYS A 417 -26.07 2.90 26.97
N THR A 418 -26.79 2.81 25.85
CA THR A 418 -26.73 3.77 24.75
C THR A 418 -27.51 5.04 25.07
N LEU A 419 -27.47 6.05 24.20
CA LEU A 419 -28.37 7.21 24.30
C LEU A 419 -29.83 6.88 23.94
N LEU A 420 -30.17 5.60 23.68
CA LEU A 420 -31.52 5.11 23.35
C LEU A 420 -32.15 5.77 22.12
N GLY A 421 -31.34 6.27 21.18
CA GLY A 421 -31.77 7.05 20.02
C GLY A 421 -32.12 8.52 20.32
N ASP A 422 -31.96 8.97 21.57
CA ASP A 422 -32.41 10.28 22.03
C ASP A 422 -31.23 11.18 22.44
N LEU A 423 -31.01 12.24 21.65
CA LEU A 423 -29.95 13.23 21.86
C LEU A 423 -30.16 14.09 23.12
N ARG A 424 -31.31 14.01 23.79
CA ARG A 424 -31.50 14.62 25.12
C ARG A 424 -30.70 13.93 26.23
N ASN A 425 -30.12 12.76 25.96
CA ASN A 425 -29.22 12.03 26.87
C ASN A 425 -27.73 12.41 26.71
N VAL A 426 -27.43 13.44 25.91
CA VAL A 426 -26.11 14.07 25.81
C VAL A 426 -25.76 14.76 27.14
N ARG A 427 -24.45 14.88 27.41
CA ARG A 427 -23.89 15.39 28.67
C ARG A 427 -22.65 16.28 28.41
N PRO A 428 -22.27 17.15 29.36
CA PRO A 428 -21.00 17.88 29.31
C PRO A 428 -19.79 16.94 29.14
N GLY A 429 -18.95 17.25 28.15
CA GLY A 429 -17.78 16.45 27.76
C GLY A 429 -18.06 15.32 26.76
N ASP A 430 -19.28 15.20 26.24
CA ASP A 430 -19.61 14.27 25.15
C ASP A 430 -19.06 14.74 23.79
N CYS A 431 -18.55 13.80 23.00
CA CYS A 431 -18.18 13.97 21.61
C CYS A 431 -19.03 13.04 20.74
N ILE A 432 -20.01 13.60 20.01
CA ILE A 432 -20.87 12.86 19.10
C ILE A 432 -20.18 12.78 17.73
N VAL A 433 -19.91 11.56 17.25
CA VAL A 433 -19.19 11.31 16.01
C VAL A 433 -20.13 10.84 14.91
N ALA A 434 -20.20 11.61 13.81
CA ALA A 434 -21.03 11.33 12.64
C ALA A 434 -20.21 11.43 11.34
N PHE A 435 -20.55 10.64 10.33
CA PHE A 435 -19.67 10.39 9.18
C PHE A 435 -19.95 11.25 7.93
N SER A 436 -20.82 12.26 8.05
CA SER A 436 -21.04 13.28 7.03
C SER A 436 -21.25 14.68 7.62
N ARG A 437 -20.82 15.72 6.88
CA ARG A 437 -21.06 17.14 7.20
C ARG A 437 -22.54 17.44 7.42
N ARG A 438 -23.45 16.73 6.74
CA ARG A 438 -24.91 16.88 6.92
C ARG A 438 -25.36 16.38 8.29
N GLU A 439 -25.00 15.15 8.67
CA GLU A 439 -25.36 14.58 9.97
C GLU A 439 -24.79 15.43 11.12
N ILE A 440 -23.57 15.96 10.97
CA ILE A 440 -22.94 16.85 11.96
C ILE A 440 -23.80 18.09 12.23
N PHE A 441 -24.28 18.78 11.20
CA PHE A 441 -25.19 19.93 11.40
C PHE A 441 -26.60 19.51 11.84
N GLU A 442 -27.14 18.37 11.39
CA GLU A 442 -28.42 17.84 11.88
C GLU A 442 -28.37 17.49 13.38
N VAL A 443 -27.25 16.94 13.86
CA VAL A 443 -27.00 16.62 15.28
C VAL A 443 -26.78 17.90 16.10
N LYS A 444 -25.94 18.84 15.64
CA LYS A 444 -25.74 20.15 16.29
C LYS A 444 -27.09 20.83 16.58
N LEU A 445 -27.90 21.00 15.54
CA LEU A 445 -29.21 21.67 15.62
C LEU A 445 -30.23 20.89 16.45
N ALA A 446 -30.09 19.58 16.60
CA ALA A 446 -30.95 18.78 17.46
C ALA A 446 -30.57 18.95 18.95
N ILE A 447 -29.28 18.91 19.28
CA ILE A 447 -28.79 19.10 20.65
C ILE A 447 -29.11 20.53 21.13
N GLU A 448 -28.75 21.55 20.35
CA GLU A 448 -28.97 22.97 20.69
C GLU A 448 -30.45 23.40 20.69
N LYS A 449 -31.37 22.54 20.19
CA LYS A 449 -32.82 22.76 20.23
C LYS A 449 -33.51 22.02 21.38
N TYR A 450 -33.05 20.82 21.72
CA TYR A 450 -33.73 19.94 22.68
C TYR A 450 -32.99 19.82 24.02
N THR A 451 -31.85 20.50 24.18
CA THR A 451 -31.07 20.60 25.42
C THR A 451 -30.54 22.02 25.58
N ASN A 452 -29.97 22.33 26.75
CA ASN A 452 -29.32 23.62 27.02
C ASN A 452 -27.81 23.63 26.64
N HIS A 453 -27.31 22.57 25.98
CA HIS A 453 -25.90 22.42 25.62
C HIS A 453 -25.57 23.12 24.29
N ARG A 454 -24.39 23.77 24.21
CA ARG A 454 -23.90 24.35 22.94
C ARG A 454 -22.81 23.47 22.32
N CYS A 455 -22.85 23.37 21.00
CA CYS A 455 -22.09 22.39 20.24
C CYS A 455 -20.99 23.02 19.39
N CYS A 456 -19.74 22.75 19.76
CA CYS A 456 -18.59 22.93 18.86
C CYS A 456 -18.65 21.93 17.69
N VAL A 457 -18.06 22.30 16.55
CA VAL A 457 -18.13 21.52 15.30
C VAL A 457 -16.74 21.30 14.69
N ILE A 458 -16.37 20.04 14.44
CA ILE A 458 -15.07 19.68 13.86
C ILE A 458 -15.23 18.62 12.74
N TYR A 459 -15.03 19.03 11.48
CA TYR A 459 -14.96 18.12 10.33
C TYR A 459 -13.73 18.38 9.45
N GLY A 460 -13.29 17.36 8.71
CA GLY A 460 -11.98 17.34 8.04
C GLY A 460 -11.73 18.42 6.99
N ALA A 461 -12.78 19.03 6.42
CA ALA A 461 -12.67 20.12 5.45
C ALA A 461 -12.39 21.49 6.08
N LEU A 462 -12.55 21.64 7.40
CA LEU A 462 -12.28 22.90 8.11
C LEU A 462 -10.77 23.22 8.14
N PRO A 463 -10.39 24.51 8.06
CA PRO A 463 -9.02 24.95 8.28
C PRO A 463 -8.44 24.42 9.61
N PRO A 464 -7.14 24.06 9.68
CA PRO A 464 -6.44 23.84 10.96
C PRO A 464 -6.70 24.94 11.99
N GLU A 465 -6.72 26.18 11.53
CA GLU A 465 -6.86 27.40 12.31
C GLU A 465 -8.26 27.45 12.98
N THR A 466 -9.33 27.29 12.19
CA THR A 466 -10.70 27.15 12.69
C THR A 466 -10.90 25.92 13.58
N ARG A 467 -10.26 24.78 13.26
CA ARG A 467 -10.33 23.56 14.10
C ARG A 467 -9.65 23.74 15.44
N ARG A 468 -8.54 24.48 15.51
CA ARG A 468 -7.89 24.88 16.75
C ARG A 468 -8.79 25.78 17.60
N GLN A 469 -9.48 26.76 16.98
CA GLN A 469 -10.44 27.61 17.68
C GLN A 469 -11.60 26.79 18.27
N GLN A 470 -12.24 25.91 17.48
CA GLN A 470 -13.32 25.04 17.96
C GLN A 470 -12.85 24.04 19.03
N ALA A 471 -11.62 23.53 18.94
CA ALA A 471 -11.02 22.70 19.98
C ALA A 471 -10.73 23.48 21.27
N SER A 472 -10.31 24.75 21.17
CA SER A 472 -10.07 25.61 22.32
C SER A 472 -11.36 25.93 23.07
N LEU A 473 -12.44 26.25 22.35
CA LEU A 473 -13.76 26.52 22.93
C LEU A 473 -14.28 25.30 23.72
N PHE A 474 -14.23 24.10 23.14
CA PHE A 474 -14.65 22.85 23.80
C PHE A 474 -13.74 22.41 24.97
N ASN A 475 -12.48 22.86 25.00
CA ASN A 475 -11.54 22.49 26.07
C ASN A 475 -11.62 23.42 27.29
N ASP A 476 -12.04 24.66 27.08
CA ASP A 476 -12.26 25.67 28.11
C ASP A 476 -13.54 25.35 28.93
N GLN A 477 -13.58 25.81 30.17
CA GLN A 477 -14.61 25.49 31.17
C GLN A 477 -15.44 26.72 31.59
N GLU A 478 -14.98 27.92 31.26
CA GLU A 478 -15.64 29.19 31.60
C GLU A 478 -16.69 29.61 30.55
N ASN A 479 -17.04 28.73 29.61
CA ASN A 479 -17.95 29.00 28.50
C ASN A 479 -19.02 27.90 28.32
N GLU A 480 -20.01 28.20 27.47
CA GLU A 480 -21.22 27.39 27.27
C GLU A 480 -21.05 26.17 26.32
N PHE A 481 -19.91 26.01 25.65
CA PHE A 481 -19.68 25.00 24.59
C PHE A 481 -19.21 23.65 25.15
N ASP A 482 -20.04 23.01 25.95
CA ASP A 482 -19.72 21.78 26.68
C ASP A 482 -19.87 20.48 25.88
N VAL A 483 -20.28 20.55 24.61
CA VAL A 483 -20.48 19.40 23.71
C VAL A 483 -19.73 19.57 22.38
N LEU A 484 -19.18 18.48 21.85
CA LEU A 484 -18.53 18.42 20.55
C LEU A 484 -19.31 17.54 19.56
N VAL A 485 -19.54 18.02 18.35
CA VAL A 485 -20.07 17.23 17.23
C VAL A 485 -19.02 17.18 16.11
N ALA A 486 -18.60 15.99 15.71
CA ALA A 486 -17.41 15.82 14.88
C ALA A 486 -17.51 14.71 13.82
N SER A 487 -16.62 14.78 12.83
CA SER A 487 -16.30 13.63 11.96
C SER A 487 -15.14 12.83 12.55
N ASP A 488 -14.82 11.72 11.89
CA ASP A 488 -13.56 10.98 12.05
C ASP A 488 -12.27 11.81 12.04
N ALA A 489 -12.32 13.09 11.64
CA ALA A 489 -11.24 14.06 11.79
C ALA A 489 -10.77 14.29 13.25
N VAL A 490 -11.57 13.97 14.29
CA VAL A 490 -11.05 13.97 15.69
C VAL A 490 -10.23 12.73 16.02
N GLY A 491 -10.28 11.69 15.18
CA GLY A 491 -9.51 10.45 15.33
C GLY A 491 -7.99 10.67 15.34
N MET A 492 -7.50 11.80 14.82
CA MET A 492 -6.11 12.23 14.94
C MET A 492 -5.94 13.76 14.88
N GLY A 493 -4.96 14.27 15.63
CA GLY A 493 -4.40 15.61 15.45
C GLY A 493 -5.07 16.80 16.13
N LEU A 494 -5.77 16.58 17.24
CA LEU A 494 -6.11 17.62 18.21
C LEU A 494 -5.92 17.08 19.63
N ASN A 495 -5.63 17.94 20.60
CA ASN A 495 -5.82 17.66 22.02
C ASN A 495 -7.23 18.11 22.43
N LEU A 496 -8.05 17.18 22.97
CA LEU A 496 -9.47 17.41 23.26
C LEU A 496 -9.84 16.76 24.60
N ASN A 497 -10.56 17.49 25.45
CA ASN A 497 -11.00 17.09 26.78
C ASN A 497 -12.26 16.20 26.75
N ILE A 498 -12.25 15.13 25.94
CA ILE A 498 -13.41 14.26 25.73
C ILE A 498 -13.59 13.29 26.91
N ARG A 499 -14.75 13.36 27.56
CA ARG A 499 -15.22 12.38 28.55
C ARG A 499 -15.70 11.10 27.88
N ARG A 500 -16.57 11.25 26.87
CA ARG A 500 -17.32 10.15 26.26
C ARG A 500 -17.40 10.33 24.74
N VAL A 501 -17.00 9.31 23.99
CA VAL A 501 -17.25 9.22 22.54
C VAL A 501 -18.58 8.51 22.29
N VAL A 502 -19.51 9.20 21.62
CA VAL A 502 -20.81 8.66 21.20
C VAL A 502 -20.82 8.50 19.68
N PHE A 503 -20.87 7.27 19.17
CA PHE A 503 -21.04 7.07 17.73
C PHE A 503 -22.50 7.27 17.33
N TYR A 504 -22.77 8.24 16.45
CA TYR A 504 -24.09 8.49 15.87
C TYR A 504 -24.57 7.32 14.99
N SER A 505 -23.62 6.75 14.23
CA SER A 505 -23.76 5.61 13.32
C SER A 505 -22.39 4.95 13.19
N LEU A 506 -22.32 3.62 13.11
CA LEU A 506 -21.10 2.87 12.75
C LEU A 506 -21.05 2.45 11.27
N SER A 507 -21.76 3.19 10.41
CA SER A 507 -21.71 3.07 8.96
C SER A 507 -21.37 4.40 8.29
N LYS A 508 -20.47 4.40 7.30
CA LYS A 508 -20.01 5.58 6.55
C LYS A 508 -20.05 5.38 5.03
N TYR A 509 -20.13 6.46 4.27
CA TYR A 509 -20.05 6.41 2.81
C TYR A 509 -18.58 6.39 2.34
N ASN A 510 -18.16 5.38 1.58
CA ASN A 510 -16.77 5.26 1.11
C ASN A 510 -16.46 6.08 -0.16
N GLY A 511 -17.48 6.57 -0.87
CA GLY A 511 -17.38 7.18 -2.19
C GLY A 511 -18.25 6.50 -3.25
N ASP A 512 -18.61 5.23 -3.02
CA ASP A 512 -19.47 4.41 -3.90
C ASP A 512 -20.74 3.96 -3.16
N LYS A 513 -20.56 3.38 -1.97
CA LYS A 513 -21.61 2.78 -1.13
C LYS A 513 -21.41 3.07 0.36
N ILE A 514 -22.44 2.78 1.15
CA ILE A 514 -22.32 2.78 2.61
C ILE A 514 -21.62 1.46 3.03
N VAL A 515 -20.66 1.57 3.94
CA VAL A 515 -19.86 0.47 4.50
C VAL A 515 -19.76 0.62 6.03
N PRO A 516 -19.58 -0.46 6.80
CA PRO A 516 -19.26 -0.35 8.22
C PRO A 516 -17.91 0.38 8.44
N VAL A 517 -17.76 1.04 9.58
CA VAL A 517 -16.54 1.78 9.94
C VAL A 517 -15.46 0.80 10.40
N PRO A 518 -14.27 0.73 9.76
CA PRO A 518 -13.24 -0.25 10.12
C PRO A 518 -12.79 -0.16 11.58
N SER A 519 -12.53 -1.29 12.22
CA SER A 519 -12.21 -1.39 13.65
C SER A 519 -11.00 -0.53 14.07
N THR A 520 -9.96 -0.44 13.23
CA THR A 520 -8.81 0.47 13.45
C THR A 520 -9.26 1.94 13.55
N GLN A 521 -10.22 2.37 12.73
CA GLN A 521 -10.78 3.72 12.80
C GLN A 521 -11.68 3.90 14.03
N VAL A 522 -12.50 2.89 14.39
CA VAL A 522 -13.30 2.89 15.62
C VAL A 522 -12.39 3.04 16.86
N LYS A 523 -11.31 2.26 16.95
CA LYS A 523 -10.29 2.35 18.02
C LYS A 523 -9.62 3.71 18.08
N GLN A 524 -9.20 4.28 16.95
CA GLN A 524 -8.56 5.60 16.89
C GLN A 524 -9.49 6.71 17.40
N ILE A 525 -10.78 6.65 17.03
CA ILE A 525 -11.79 7.64 17.45
C ILE A 525 -12.16 7.44 18.93
N ALA A 526 -12.62 6.25 19.33
CA ALA A 526 -13.04 5.95 20.69
C ALA A 526 -11.90 6.15 21.71
N GLY A 527 -10.67 5.86 21.29
CA GLY A 527 -9.45 6.06 22.08
C GLY A 527 -9.11 7.53 22.38
N ARG A 528 -9.83 8.51 21.81
CA ARG A 528 -9.70 9.94 22.15
C ARG A 528 -10.42 10.33 23.45
N ALA A 529 -11.32 9.50 23.97
CA ALA A 529 -11.89 9.67 25.32
C ALA A 529 -10.88 9.29 26.42
N GLY A 530 -10.86 10.03 27.53
CA GLY A 530 -10.09 9.69 28.72
C GLY A 530 -8.61 10.10 28.70
N ARG A 531 -8.25 11.24 28.10
CA ARG A 531 -6.85 11.60 27.85
C ARG A 531 -6.11 11.98 29.15
N ARG A 532 -4.87 11.49 29.31
CA ARG A 532 -4.00 11.87 30.44
C ARG A 532 -3.78 13.39 30.44
N GLY A 533 -4.04 14.04 31.57
CA GLY A 533 -3.96 15.50 31.72
C GLY A 533 -5.22 16.26 31.29
N SER A 534 -6.29 15.58 30.84
CA SER A 534 -7.60 16.20 30.64
C SER A 534 -8.45 16.13 31.92
N ARG A 535 -9.53 16.93 31.96
CA ARG A 535 -10.56 16.92 33.01
C ARG A 535 -11.17 15.53 33.29
N TYR A 536 -11.17 14.66 32.29
CA TYR A 536 -11.81 13.34 32.36
C TYR A 536 -10.73 12.26 32.17
N PRO A 537 -10.18 11.70 33.26
CA PRO A 537 -9.14 10.66 33.17
C PRO A 537 -9.73 9.30 32.76
N ASP A 538 -11.01 9.05 33.05
CA ASP A 538 -11.71 7.81 32.71
C ASP A 538 -12.50 7.99 31.41
N GLY A 539 -12.07 7.26 30.36
CA GLY A 539 -12.64 7.38 29.03
C GLY A 539 -13.83 6.45 28.82
N LEU A 540 -14.96 7.02 28.43
CA LEU A 540 -16.18 6.29 28.08
C LEU A 540 -16.38 6.23 26.56
N THR A 541 -17.03 5.17 26.08
CA THR A 541 -17.56 5.13 24.71
C THR A 541 -18.90 4.39 24.64
N THR A 542 -19.78 4.81 23.73
CA THR A 542 -21.10 4.21 23.52
C THR A 542 -21.62 4.57 22.12
N THR A 543 -22.82 4.11 21.77
CA THR A 543 -23.52 4.44 20.54
C THR A 543 -24.80 5.24 20.82
N LEU A 544 -25.33 5.90 19.78
CA LEU A 544 -26.66 6.51 19.85
C LEU A 544 -27.76 5.42 19.87
N HIS A 545 -27.66 4.43 18.99
CA HIS A 545 -28.63 3.35 18.83
C HIS A 545 -28.09 2.00 19.32
N LEU A 546 -28.97 1.16 19.86
CA LEU A 546 -28.61 -0.16 20.39
C LEU A 546 -28.11 -1.14 19.31
N ASP A 547 -28.66 -1.09 18.09
CA ASP A 547 -28.25 -1.93 16.94
C ASP A 547 -26.74 -1.85 16.61
N ASP A 548 -26.10 -0.74 16.95
CA ASP A 548 -24.70 -0.45 16.60
C ASP A 548 -23.75 -0.85 17.77
N LEU A 549 -24.26 -1.16 18.97
CA LEU A 549 -23.44 -1.35 20.18
C LEU A 549 -22.60 -2.63 20.15
N ASP A 550 -23.16 -3.76 19.69
CA ASP A 550 -22.42 -5.03 19.61
C ASP A 550 -21.23 -4.92 18.65
N TYR A 551 -21.39 -4.20 17.54
CA TYR A 551 -20.33 -3.94 16.57
C TYR A 551 -19.23 -3.01 17.13
N LEU A 552 -19.58 -2.05 17.99
CA LEU A 552 -18.60 -1.27 18.75
C LEU A 552 -17.75 -2.18 19.65
N ILE A 553 -18.40 -3.11 20.37
CA ILE A 553 -17.75 -4.06 21.28
C ILE A 553 -16.84 -5.03 20.51
N GLU A 554 -17.29 -5.54 19.35
CA GLU A 554 -16.49 -6.38 18.45
C GLU A 554 -15.25 -5.62 17.93
N CYS A 555 -15.45 -4.41 17.39
CA CYS A 555 -14.37 -3.56 16.87
C CYS A 555 -13.30 -3.23 17.92
N LEU A 556 -13.68 -3.03 19.18
CA LEU A 556 -12.74 -2.74 20.26
C LEU A 556 -12.02 -3.98 20.80
N LYS A 557 -12.60 -5.19 20.63
CA LYS A 557 -11.99 -6.47 21.02
C LYS A 557 -11.08 -7.08 19.96
N GLN A 558 -11.31 -6.80 18.67
CA GLN A 558 -10.45 -7.29 17.57
C GLN A 558 -8.99 -6.85 17.80
N PRO A 559 -7.97 -7.68 17.51
CA PRO A 559 -6.58 -7.23 17.43
C PRO A 559 -6.38 -6.16 16.32
N PHE A 560 -5.17 -5.61 16.21
CA PHE A 560 -4.83 -4.80 15.02
C PHE A 560 -4.47 -5.74 13.87
N ASP A 561 -5.01 -5.46 12.67
CA ASP A 561 -4.72 -6.26 11.48
C ASP A 561 -3.28 -5.98 11.00
N GLU A 562 -2.52 -7.04 10.65
CA GLU A 562 -1.14 -6.89 10.21
C GLU A 562 -1.03 -6.26 8.82
N VAL A 563 -0.29 -5.15 8.72
CA VAL A 563 0.06 -4.51 7.46
C VAL A 563 1.23 -5.26 6.82
N ASN A 564 0.94 -5.92 5.71
CA ASN A 564 1.92 -6.68 4.94
C ASN A 564 2.58 -5.86 3.80
N LYS A 565 2.11 -4.63 3.53
CA LYS A 565 2.65 -3.75 2.47
C LYS A 565 2.58 -2.26 2.82
N VAL A 566 3.54 -1.49 2.36
CA VAL A 566 3.61 -0.02 2.57
C VAL A 566 3.74 0.76 1.25
N GLY A 567 3.34 2.03 1.27
CA GLY A 567 3.27 2.86 0.07
C GLY A 567 4.64 3.30 -0.45
N LEU A 568 4.79 3.35 -1.76
CA LEU A 568 5.85 4.04 -2.50
C LEU A 568 5.24 4.96 -3.56
N PHE A 569 5.98 5.99 -3.93
CA PHE A 569 5.67 6.84 -5.07
C PHE A 569 7.00 7.36 -5.66
N PRO A 570 7.18 7.41 -7.00
CA PRO A 570 8.44 7.84 -7.60
C PRO A 570 8.73 9.33 -7.38
N PHE A 571 10.01 9.65 -7.26
CA PHE A 571 10.50 11.03 -7.26
C PHE A 571 10.39 11.68 -8.64
N PHE A 572 10.50 13.01 -8.69
CA PHE A 572 10.43 13.78 -9.94
C PHE A 572 11.48 13.28 -10.95
N GLU A 573 12.70 13.05 -10.49
CA GLU A 573 13.85 12.60 -11.26
C GLU A 573 13.61 11.20 -11.86
N GLN A 574 12.92 10.33 -11.14
CA GLN A 574 12.52 9.01 -11.66
C GLN A 574 11.43 9.12 -12.74
N VAL A 575 10.47 10.04 -12.56
CA VAL A 575 9.44 10.32 -13.57
C VAL A 575 10.04 11.01 -14.81
N GLU A 576 11.06 11.84 -14.65
CA GLU A 576 11.80 12.51 -15.73
C GLU A 576 12.67 11.52 -16.53
N LEU A 577 13.43 10.65 -15.85
CA LEU A 577 14.19 9.56 -16.51
C LEU A 577 13.28 8.63 -17.32
N PHE A 578 12.10 8.30 -16.79
CA PHE A 578 11.09 7.51 -17.49
C PHE A 578 10.44 8.28 -18.66
N ALA A 579 10.23 9.59 -18.53
CA ALA A 579 9.73 10.45 -19.62
C ALA A 579 10.70 10.50 -20.80
N GLY A 580 12.01 10.46 -20.56
CA GLY A 580 13.04 10.39 -21.60
C GLY A 580 12.87 9.18 -22.54
N GLN A 581 12.32 8.07 -22.06
CA GLN A 581 12.06 6.86 -22.87
C GLN A 581 10.77 6.93 -23.70
N LEU A 582 9.87 7.86 -23.36
CA LEU A 582 8.51 7.96 -23.87
C LEU A 582 8.20 9.36 -24.42
N PRO A 583 8.84 9.77 -25.53
CA PRO A 583 8.54 11.04 -26.17
C PRO A 583 7.07 11.14 -26.59
N ASN A 584 6.53 12.37 -26.56
CA ASN A 584 5.19 12.74 -27.02
C ASN A 584 3.98 12.13 -26.26
N VAL A 585 4.17 11.60 -25.04
CA VAL A 585 3.05 11.23 -24.14
C VAL A 585 2.59 12.42 -23.29
N THR A 586 1.33 12.45 -22.86
CA THR A 586 0.88 13.44 -21.87
C THR A 586 1.34 13.07 -20.46
N PHE A 587 1.37 14.03 -19.52
CA PHE A 587 1.73 13.74 -18.12
C PHE A 587 0.77 12.75 -17.44
N CYS A 588 -0.51 12.71 -17.83
CA CYS A 588 -1.42 11.67 -17.34
C CYS A 588 -1.03 10.28 -17.87
N GLN A 589 -0.78 10.16 -19.17
CA GLN A 589 -0.34 8.92 -19.81
C GLN A 589 1.03 8.45 -19.31
N LEU A 590 1.91 9.38 -18.95
CA LEU A 590 3.21 9.09 -18.36
C LEU A 590 3.06 8.38 -17.01
N LEU A 591 2.23 8.92 -16.10
CA LEU A 591 1.96 8.29 -14.80
C LEU A 591 1.22 6.96 -14.93
N GLU A 592 0.31 6.85 -15.90
CA GLU A 592 -0.40 5.59 -16.19
C GLU A 592 0.58 4.51 -16.68
N LYS A 593 1.42 4.81 -17.69
CA LYS A 593 2.47 3.90 -18.16
C LYS A 593 3.53 3.60 -17.11
N PHE A 594 3.89 4.56 -16.25
CA PHE A 594 4.79 4.32 -15.13
C PHE A 594 4.16 3.27 -14.20
N GLY A 595 2.90 3.42 -13.83
CA GLY A 595 2.17 2.45 -13.01
C GLY A 595 2.04 1.05 -13.62
N GLU A 596 1.95 0.95 -14.95
CA GLU A 596 1.89 -0.32 -15.69
C GLU A 596 3.24 -1.06 -15.74
N ASN A 597 4.36 -0.33 -15.85
CA ASN A 597 5.71 -0.91 -15.99
C ASN A 597 6.48 -0.99 -14.66
N CYS A 598 5.99 -0.33 -13.60
CA CYS A 598 6.62 -0.25 -12.28
C CYS A 598 6.86 -1.62 -11.64
N ARG A 599 8.11 -1.86 -11.22
CA ARG A 599 8.50 -3.06 -10.45
C ARG A 599 8.55 -2.75 -8.97
N LEU A 600 8.02 -3.65 -8.13
CA LEU A 600 7.93 -3.49 -6.68
C LEU A 600 8.30 -4.80 -5.99
N ASP A 601 8.97 -4.74 -4.84
CA ASP A 601 9.07 -5.90 -3.95
C ASP A 601 7.68 -6.23 -3.34
N GLY A 602 7.51 -7.48 -2.90
CA GLY A 602 6.29 -8.00 -2.28
C GLY A 602 5.77 -7.14 -1.11
N SER A 603 6.64 -6.45 -0.38
CA SER A 603 6.30 -5.58 0.76
C SER A 603 5.90 -4.15 0.39
N TYR A 604 5.82 -3.78 -0.88
CA TYR A 604 5.45 -2.43 -1.29
C TYR A 604 4.23 -2.39 -2.22
N PHE A 605 3.63 -1.21 -2.34
CA PHE A 605 2.60 -0.88 -3.33
C PHE A 605 2.81 0.55 -3.87
N LEU A 606 2.49 0.80 -5.14
CA LEU A 606 2.48 2.15 -5.70
C LEU A 606 1.24 2.92 -5.19
N CYS A 607 1.44 4.09 -4.59
CA CYS A 607 0.35 4.91 -4.06
C CYS A 607 -0.62 5.39 -5.17
N LYS A 608 -1.90 5.45 -4.82
CA LYS A 608 -3.01 5.88 -5.68
C LYS A 608 -2.93 7.38 -5.97
N HIS A 609 -2.83 7.69 -7.25
CA HIS A 609 -2.59 9.03 -7.79
C HIS A 609 -3.74 9.48 -8.71
N ASP A 610 -4.97 9.01 -8.46
CA ASP A 610 -6.15 9.34 -9.27
C ASP A 610 -6.54 10.83 -9.19
N HIS A 611 -6.21 11.50 -8.08
CA HIS A 611 -6.33 12.94 -7.95
C HIS A 611 -5.33 13.67 -8.86
N ILE A 612 -4.06 13.24 -8.85
CA ILE A 612 -2.97 13.75 -9.70
C ILE A 612 -3.35 13.60 -11.18
N LYS A 613 -3.83 12.42 -11.61
CA LYS A 613 -4.31 12.17 -12.98
C LYS A 613 -5.47 13.09 -13.39
N LYS A 614 -6.43 13.36 -12.48
CA LYS A 614 -7.55 14.28 -12.78
C LYS A 614 -7.07 15.73 -12.92
N VAL A 615 -6.06 16.16 -12.16
CA VAL A 615 -5.43 17.49 -12.33
C VAL A 615 -4.60 17.53 -13.62
N ALA A 616 -3.81 16.50 -13.91
CA ALA A 616 -3.02 16.38 -15.14
C ALA A 616 -3.88 16.55 -16.41
N ARG A 617 -4.99 15.81 -16.52
CA ARG A 617 -5.95 15.91 -17.63
C ARG A 617 -6.62 17.28 -17.77
N MET A 618 -6.65 18.09 -16.71
CA MET A 618 -7.09 19.48 -16.79
C MET A 618 -5.97 20.39 -17.32
N LEU A 619 -4.75 20.20 -16.82
CA LEU A 619 -3.57 21.00 -17.16
C LEU A 619 -2.95 20.66 -18.52
N GLU A 620 -3.33 19.56 -19.16
CA GLU A 620 -3.07 19.28 -20.58
C GLU A 620 -3.55 20.42 -21.50
N LYS A 621 -4.59 21.16 -21.10
CA LYS A 621 -5.07 22.35 -21.83
C LYS A 621 -4.12 23.55 -21.76
N VAL A 622 -3.25 23.59 -20.76
CA VAL A 622 -2.28 24.68 -20.55
C VAL A 622 -1.01 24.35 -21.34
N ARG A 623 -0.71 25.13 -22.37
CA ARG A 623 0.54 25.06 -23.14
C ARG A 623 1.65 25.79 -22.38
N GLY A 624 2.92 25.53 -22.68
CA GLY A 624 4.07 26.25 -22.09
C GLY A 624 4.61 25.72 -20.76
N LEU A 625 3.83 25.00 -19.96
CA LEU A 625 4.36 24.35 -18.73
C LEU A 625 5.35 23.22 -19.06
N SER A 626 6.51 23.21 -18.41
CA SER A 626 7.50 22.13 -18.47
C SER A 626 7.03 20.86 -17.74
N LEU A 627 7.82 19.78 -17.80
CA LEU A 627 7.52 18.56 -17.04
C LEU A 627 7.56 18.81 -15.52
N GLN A 628 8.53 19.59 -15.03
CA GLN A 628 8.66 19.94 -13.61
C GLN A 628 7.54 20.85 -13.12
N ASP A 629 7.15 21.86 -13.91
CA ASP A 629 5.99 22.71 -13.59
C ASP A 629 4.71 21.86 -13.50
N ARG A 630 4.49 20.97 -14.49
CA ARG A 630 3.33 20.08 -14.51
C ARG A 630 3.31 19.14 -13.31
N PHE A 631 4.46 18.60 -12.93
CA PHE A 631 4.59 17.80 -11.71
C PHE A 631 4.16 18.63 -10.49
N ASN A 632 4.81 19.77 -10.23
CA ASN A 632 4.48 20.64 -9.09
C ASN A 632 2.98 21.05 -9.06
N PHE A 633 2.42 21.53 -10.17
CA PHE A 633 1.00 21.90 -10.24
C PHE A 633 0.03 20.71 -10.06
N CYS A 634 0.42 19.47 -10.40
CA CYS A 634 -0.42 18.29 -10.20
C CYS A 634 -0.41 17.74 -8.76
N PHE A 635 0.61 18.08 -7.97
CA PHE A 635 0.70 17.76 -6.53
C PHE A 635 0.11 18.84 -5.63
N ALA A 636 -0.28 19.99 -6.19
CA ALA A 636 -0.90 21.07 -5.45
C ALA A 636 -2.19 20.58 -4.73
N PRO A 637 -2.40 20.96 -3.45
CA PRO A 637 -3.47 20.41 -2.61
C PRO A 637 -4.85 20.99 -2.97
N VAL A 638 -5.47 20.42 -4.00
CA VAL A 638 -6.76 20.87 -4.57
C VAL A 638 -7.90 19.88 -4.30
N ASN A 639 -9.08 20.40 -3.96
CA ASN A 639 -10.30 19.61 -3.85
C ASN A 639 -10.88 19.31 -5.23
N ILE A 640 -10.49 18.18 -5.82
CA ILE A 640 -10.93 17.73 -7.15
C ILE A 640 -12.45 17.51 -7.32
N ARG A 641 -13.25 17.65 -6.25
CA ARG A 641 -14.72 17.59 -6.27
C ARG A 641 -15.38 18.97 -6.35
N ASP A 642 -14.63 20.05 -6.15
CA ASP A 642 -15.11 21.42 -6.26
C ASP A 642 -14.70 22.08 -7.60
N PRO A 643 -15.65 22.44 -8.48
CA PRO A 643 -15.36 23.16 -9.71
C PRO A 643 -14.69 24.52 -9.51
N LYS A 644 -14.97 25.25 -8.40
CA LYS A 644 -14.36 26.56 -8.13
C LYS A 644 -12.87 26.42 -7.84
N ALA A 645 -12.49 25.51 -6.94
CA ALA A 645 -11.09 25.22 -6.65
C ALA A 645 -10.30 24.78 -7.90
N MET A 646 -10.87 23.88 -8.71
CA MET A 646 -10.26 23.43 -9.98
C MET A 646 -10.13 24.57 -11.00
N TYR A 647 -11.13 25.45 -11.13
CA TYR A 647 -11.05 26.65 -11.98
C TYR A 647 -9.92 27.60 -11.56
N HIS A 648 -9.76 27.84 -10.25
CA HIS A 648 -8.66 28.68 -9.75
C HIS A 648 -7.29 28.06 -10.02
N LEU A 649 -7.13 26.74 -9.86
CA LEU A 649 -5.89 26.03 -10.21
C LEU A 649 -5.56 26.16 -11.70
N LEU A 650 -6.55 25.97 -12.58
CA LEU A 650 -6.37 26.16 -14.01
C LEU A 650 -5.95 27.60 -14.34
N ARG A 651 -6.55 28.60 -13.69
CA ARG A 651 -6.18 30.01 -13.88
C ARG A 651 -4.77 30.32 -13.40
N PHE A 652 -4.36 29.80 -12.23
CA PHE A 652 -3.00 29.97 -11.71
C PHE A 652 -1.96 29.37 -12.67
N ALA A 653 -2.19 28.14 -13.14
CA ALA A 653 -1.32 27.49 -14.13
C ALA A 653 -1.28 28.25 -15.47
N SER A 654 -2.41 28.83 -15.90
CA SER A 654 -2.49 29.60 -17.15
C SER A 654 -1.71 30.92 -17.07
N SER A 655 -1.83 31.66 -15.97
CA SER A 655 -1.03 32.88 -15.75
C SER A 655 0.45 32.57 -15.65
N TYR A 656 0.82 31.53 -14.90
CA TYR A 656 2.20 31.04 -14.80
C TYR A 656 2.79 30.70 -16.19
N SER A 657 2.06 29.94 -17.02
CA SER A 657 2.52 29.58 -18.38
C SER A 657 2.64 30.75 -19.37
N GLN A 658 2.11 31.93 -19.01
CA GLN A 658 2.20 33.16 -19.77
C GLN A 658 3.29 34.10 -19.21
N ASN A 659 4.06 33.66 -18.21
CA ASN A 659 5.00 34.47 -17.42
C ASN A 659 4.33 35.70 -16.77
N LEU A 660 3.03 35.62 -16.46
CA LEU A 660 2.28 36.67 -15.78
C LEU A 660 2.23 36.43 -14.27
N PRO A 661 2.46 37.46 -13.43
CA PRO A 661 2.33 37.35 -11.97
C PRO A 661 0.96 36.78 -11.57
N VAL A 662 0.98 35.63 -10.87
CA VAL A 662 -0.22 34.86 -10.59
C VAL A 662 -1.07 35.57 -9.54
N SER A 663 -2.27 36.03 -9.94
CA SER A 663 -3.09 36.94 -9.14
C SER A 663 -4.25 36.26 -8.40
N ILE A 664 -4.45 36.70 -7.15
CA ILE A 664 -5.54 36.26 -6.27
C ILE A 664 -6.83 37.06 -6.58
N ALA A 665 -7.26 37.06 -7.85
CA ALA A 665 -8.57 37.59 -8.22
C ALA A 665 -9.68 36.68 -7.65
N MET A 666 -10.14 37.03 -6.44
CA MET A 666 -11.15 36.37 -5.62
C MET A 666 -11.80 37.44 -4.73
N GLY A 667 -13.14 37.49 -4.71
CA GLY A 667 -13.87 38.47 -3.89
C GLY A 667 -13.84 38.10 -2.40
N MET A 668 -13.30 39.00 -1.56
CA MET A 668 -13.30 38.79 -0.11
C MET A 668 -14.73 38.82 0.47
N PRO A 669 -15.06 37.92 1.41
CA PRO A 669 -16.32 37.97 2.15
C PRO A 669 -16.37 39.22 3.05
N LYS A 670 -17.58 39.73 3.33
CA LYS A 670 -17.82 40.93 4.16
C LYS A 670 -18.23 40.60 5.61
N GLY A 671 -18.24 39.33 6.01
CA GLY A 671 -18.67 38.88 7.33
C GLY A 671 -18.93 37.37 7.38
N SER A 672 -19.36 36.88 8.53
CA SER A 672 -19.67 35.46 8.77
C SER A 672 -20.83 34.97 7.90
N ALA A 673 -20.79 33.70 7.49
CA ALA A 673 -21.83 33.05 6.71
C ALA A 673 -23.19 33.04 7.44
N ARG A 674 -24.27 33.04 6.65
CA ARG A 674 -25.67 33.08 7.10
C ARG A 674 -26.44 31.80 6.74
N ASN A 675 -25.84 30.93 5.93
CA ASN A 675 -26.40 29.70 5.39
C ASN A 675 -25.28 28.73 4.98
N ASP A 676 -25.64 27.48 4.64
CA ASP A 676 -24.67 26.43 4.32
C ASP A 676 -23.88 26.70 3.03
N SER A 677 -24.49 27.41 2.07
CA SER A 677 -23.88 27.76 0.78
C SER A 677 -22.78 28.82 0.94
N GLU A 678 -23.03 29.85 1.75
CA GLU A 678 -22.01 30.83 2.16
C GLU A 678 -20.88 30.18 2.97
N LEU A 679 -21.20 29.25 3.89
CA LEU A 679 -20.19 28.51 4.65
C LEU A 679 -19.29 27.67 3.73
N LEU A 680 -19.89 27.00 2.73
CA LEU A 680 -19.16 26.23 1.73
C LEU A 680 -18.32 27.12 0.79
N ASP A 681 -18.77 28.34 0.50
CA ASP A 681 -18.00 29.32 -0.26
C ASP A 681 -16.79 29.84 0.53
N LEU A 682 -16.91 30.04 1.85
CA LEU A 682 -15.78 30.32 2.74
C LEU A 682 -14.78 29.14 2.80
N GLU A 683 -15.26 27.89 2.97
CA GLU A 683 -14.43 26.68 2.90
C GLU A 683 -13.65 26.61 1.58
N THR A 684 -14.32 26.88 0.45
CA THR A 684 -13.73 26.91 -0.90
C THR A 684 -12.67 27.98 -1.04
N LYS A 685 -12.96 29.21 -0.60
CA LYS A 685 -12.03 30.35 -0.67
C LYS A 685 -10.76 30.06 0.14
N HIS A 686 -10.89 29.50 1.34
CA HIS A 686 -9.74 29.09 2.14
C HIS A 686 -8.90 28.00 1.44
N GLN A 687 -9.53 27.03 0.78
CA GLN A 687 -8.82 25.99 0.02
C GLN A 687 -8.03 26.58 -1.17
N VAL A 688 -8.59 27.58 -1.88
CA VAL A 688 -7.87 28.27 -2.98
C VAL A 688 -6.68 29.08 -2.46
N LEU A 689 -6.80 29.75 -1.31
CA LEU A 689 -5.67 30.47 -0.68
C LEU A 689 -4.61 29.49 -0.17
N SER A 690 -5.01 28.37 0.45
CA SER A 690 -4.10 27.29 0.85
C SER A 690 -3.33 26.70 -0.33
N MET A 691 -3.97 26.61 -1.50
CA MET A 691 -3.35 26.16 -2.74
C MET A 691 -2.41 27.22 -3.33
N TYR A 692 -2.76 28.51 -3.27
CA TYR A 692 -1.87 29.62 -3.69
C TYR A 692 -0.59 29.64 -2.84
N LEU A 693 -0.74 29.57 -1.51
CA LEU A 693 0.37 29.51 -0.56
C LEU A 693 1.29 28.32 -0.84
N TRP A 694 0.73 27.13 -1.10
CA TRP A 694 1.50 25.96 -1.48
C TRP A 694 2.30 26.18 -2.77
N LEU A 695 1.68 26.75 -3.80
CA LEU A 695 2.36 27.06 -5.07
C LEU A 695 3.48 28.09 -4.88
N SER A 696 3.29 29.12 -4.06
CA SER A 696 4.34 30.11 -3.72
C SER A 696 5.54 29.52 -2.96
N HIS A 697 5.41 28.32 -2.37
CA HIS A 697 6.53 27.61 -1.75
C HIS A 697 7.31 26.71 -2.70
N HIS A 698 6.81 26.49 -3.92
CA HIS A 698 7.39 25.61 -4.96
C HIS A 698 7.84 26.36 -6.23
N PHE A 699 7.43 27.61 -6.40
CA PHE A 699 7.77 28.48 -7.55
C PHE A 699 8.42 29.78 -7.09
N LYS A 700 9.00 30.54 -8.03
CA LYS A 700 9.65 31.81 -7.73
C LYS A 700 8.66 32.86 -7.20
N GLU A 701 9.13 33.67 -6.25
CA GLU A 701 8.37 34.76 -5.64
C GLU A 701 7.88 35.78 -6.69
N GLU A 702 8.69 36.11 -7.69
CA GLU A 702 8.33 36.95 -8.85
C GLU A 702 7.03 36.49 -9.55
N THR A 703 6.79 35.18 -9.57
CA THR A 703 5.63 34.58 -10.25
C THR A 703 4.43 34.40 -9.30
N PHE A 704 4.65 34.32 -7.98
CA PHE A 704 3.60 34.26 -6.95
C PHE A 704 3.76 35.37 -5.88
N PRO A 705 3.77 36.66 -6.25
CA PRO A 705 4.21 37.76 -5.39
C PRO A 705 3.21 38.18 -4.30
N TYR A 706 2.11 37.44 -4.12
CA TYR A 706 1.05 37.77 -3.15
C TYR A 706 0.99 36.79 -1.97
N ALA A 707 2.08 36.10 -1.66
CA ALA A 707 2.14 35.07 -0.60
C ALA A 707 1.70 35.59 0.78
N GLU A 708 2.28 36.70 1.27
CA GLU A 708 1.89 37.32 2.56
C GLU A 708 0.40 37.73 2.55
N LYS A 709 -0.05 38.35 1.47
CA LYS A 709 -1.45 38.75 1.28
C LYS A 709 -2.38 37.53 1.28
N ALA A 710 -1.97 36.41 0.70
CA ALA A 710 -2.73 35.15 0.73
C ALA A 710 -2.84 34.60 2.16
N ALA A 711 -1.77 34.70 2.96
CA ALA A 711 -1.77 34.29 4.37
C ALA A 711 -2.75 35.12 5.20
N THR A 712 -2.67 36.46 5.12
CA THR A 712 -3.61 37.36 5.82
C THR A 712 -5.06 37.14 5.38
N MET A 713 -5.30 36.92 4.08
CA MET A 713 -6.63 36.55 3.57
C MET A 713 -7.11 35.19 4.10
N ALA A 714 -6.20 34.22 4.29
CA ALA A 714 -6.54 32.89 4.80
C ALA A 714 -6.92 32.94 6.28
N THR A 715 -6.14 33.62 7.12
CA THR A 715 -6.45 33.85 8.54
C THR A 715 -7.83 34.51 8.69
N ASN A 716 -8.06 35.63 8.00
CA ASN A 716 -9.34 36.34 8.05
C ASN A 716 -10.53 35.44 7.65
N ILE A 717 -10.36 34.53 6.69
CA ILE A 717 -11.43 33.57 6.31
C ILE A 717 -11.57 32.44 7.33
N ALA A 718 -10.50 31.99 7.97
CA ALA A 718 -10.56 30.99 9.04
C ALA A 718 -11.28 31.53 10.29
N ASP A 719 -11.09 32.82 10.62
CA ASP A 719 -11.80 33.50 11.70
C ASP A 719 -13.30 33.68 11.38
N LEU A 720 -13.62 34.13 10.17
CA LEU A 720 -15.01 34.20 9.70
C LEU A 720 -15.69 32.82 9.67
N LEU A 721 -14.96 31.75 9.38
CA LEU A 721 -15.46 30.36 9.51
C LEU A 721 -15.71 30.00 10.98
N GLY A 722 -14.82 30.38 11.90
CA GLY A 722 -15.00 30.22 13.35
C GLY A 722 -16.26 30.92 13.87
N GLU A 723 -16.43 32.20 13.54
CA GLU A 723 -17.66 32.95 13.82
C GLU A 723 -18.90 32.29 13.22
N SER A 724 -18.81 31.77 12.00
CA SER A 724 -19.94 31.14 11.31
C SER A 724 -20.40 29.88 12.04
N LEU A 725 -19.49 29.01 12.48
CA LEU A 725 -19.83 27.80 13.25
C LEU A 725 -20.45 28.13 14.61
N THR A 726 -19.95 29.17 15.27
CA THR A 726 -20.49 29.71 16.53
C THR A 726 -21.93 30.25 16.39
N LYS A 727 -22.28 30.77 15.20
CA LYS A 727 -23.61 31.32 14.86
C LYS A 727 -24.51 30.37 14.05
N ALA A 728 -24.09 29.12 13.82
CA ALA A 728 -24.72 28.22 12.84
C ALA A 728 -26.06 27.60 13.31
N CYS A 729 -27.14 28.39 13.20
CA CYS A 729 -28.52 27.95 13.49
C CYS A 729 -29.33 27.53 12.24
N TRP A 730 -28.71 27.50 11.05
CA TRP A 730 -29.37 27.18 9.78
C TRP A 730 -29.28 25.68 9.42
N LYS A 731 -30.31 25.16 8.74
CA LYS A 731 -30.32 23.77 8.24
C LYS A 731 -29.35 23.61 7.05
N PRO A 732 -28.68 22.44 6.91
CA PRO A 732 -27.88 22.14 5.73
C PRO A 732 -28.75 22.00 4.48
N GLU A 733 -28.31 22.57 3.35
CA GLU A 733 -29.06 22.55 2.11
C GLU A 733 -28.91 21.20 1.37
N GLN A 734 -29.94 20.80 0.62
CA GLN A 734 -29.85 19.63 -0.25
C GLN A 734 -29.05 19.98 -1.51
N ARG A 735 -27.82 19.46 -1.61
CA ARG A 735 -27.07 19.44 -2.87
C ARG A 735 -27.91 18.80 -3.97
N GLN A 736 -27.95 19.41 -5.15
CA GLN A 736 -28.63 18.89 -6.33
C GLN A 736 -27.91 17.65 -6.90
N ALA A 737 -28.07 16.51 -6.23
CA ALA A 737 -27.93 15.21 -6.87
C ALA A 737 -29.05 15.04 -7.91
N GLY A 738 -28.75 14.36 -9.03
CA GLY A 738 -29.75 14.12 -10.09
C GLY A 738 -31.00 13.43 -9.54
N LYS A 739 -32.19 13.95 -9.92
CA LYS A 739 -33.50 13.58 -9.36
C LYS A 739 -33.67 12.05 -9.20
N PRO A 740 -33.75 11.52 -7.97
CA PRO A 740 -34.35 10.21 -7.74
C PRO A 740 -35.83 10.26 -8.14
N LYS A 741 -36.39 9.14 -8.60
CA LYS A 741 -37.85 9.06 -8.89
C LYS A 741 -38.64 9.27 -7.59
N SER A 742 -39.74 9.99 -7.68
CA SER A 742 -40.60 10.32 -6.56
C SER A 742 -41.33 9.09 -6.01
N GLN A 743 -41.18 8.84 -4.71
CA GLN A 743 -42.14 8.10 -3.89
C GLN A 743 -42.68 9.04 -2.80
N GLN A 744 -43.90 8.77 -2.33
CA GLN A 744 -44.70 9.71 -1.55
C GLN A 744 -44.17 9.90 -0.12
N LYS A 745 -44.47 11.06 0.47
CA LYS A 745 -44.15 11.38 1.86
C LYS A 745 -45.27 10.92 2.79
N GLU A 746 -44.91 10.18 3.82
CA GLU A 746 -45.60 10.24 5.12
C GLU A 746 -44.59 10.59 6.21
N GLY A 747 -45.07 11.05 7.37
CA GLY A 747 -44.24 11.67 8.40
C GLY A 747 -43.38 10.68 9.18
N GLY A 748 -42.06 10.94 9.24
CA GLY A 748 -41.13 10.24 10.11
C GLY A 748 -39.71 10.18 9.54
N TYR A 749 -38.69 10.36 10.39
CA TYR A 749 -37.29 10.16 10.00
C TYR A 749 -37.00 8.64 9.96
N LYS A 750 -37.18 8.01 8.79
CA LYS A 750 -36.79 6.60 8.60
C LYS A 750 -35.31 6.50 8.21
N ARG A 751 -34.52 5.88 9.09
CA ARG A 751 -33.09 5.56 8.93
C ARG A 751 -32.85 4.74 7.66
N PRO A 752 -31.79 4.98 6.85
CA PRO A 752 -31.27 3.95 5.95
C PRO A 752 -30.73 2.79 6.79
N LEU A 753 -31.28 1.58 6.59
CA LEU A 753 -31.06 0.40 7.44
C LEU A 753 -29.57 0.15 7.78
N SER A 754 -29.31 -0.29 9.02
CA SER A 754 -27.98 -0.69 9.48
C SER A 754 -27.47 -1.91 8.70
N LEU A 755 -26.59 -1.67 7.73
CA LEU A 755 -25.93 -2.72 6.94
C LEU A 755 -25.10 -3.70 7.79
N VAL A 756 -24.83 -3.36 9.05
CA VAL A 756 -24.26 -4.23 10.09
C VAL A 756 -25.02 -5.57 10.20
N LYS A 757 -26.34 -5.59 9.98
CA LYS A 757 -27.15 -6.83 9.98
C LYS A 757 -27.08 -7.68 8.70
N VAL A 758 -26.31 -7.26 7.68
CA VAL A 758 -26.28 -7.92 6.34
C VAL A 758 -25.06 -8.84 6.16
N GLN A 759 -24.12 -8.89 7.11
CA GLN A 759 -22.93 -9.75 7.02
C GLN A 759 -22.70 -10.65 8.24
N GLN A 760 -23.60 -11.61 8.50
CA GLN A 760 -23.22 -12.83 9.22
C GLN A 760 -24.11 -14.05 8.91
N LYS A 761 -23.48 -15.07 8.31
CA LYS A 761 -23.89 -16.48 8.13
C LYS A 761 -25.15 -16.80 7.29
N PRO A 762 -25.12 -17.84 6.43
CA PRO A 762 -26.33 -18.52 5.99
C PRO A 762 -26.91 -19.33 7.17
N VAL A 763 -28.23 -19.31 7.34
CA VAL A 763 -28.92 -20.20 8.28
C VAL A 763 -29.07 -21.56 7.60
N LEU A 764 -28.46 -22.60 8.17
CA LEU A 764 -28.81 -23.99 7.86
C LEU A 764 -30.10 -24.32 8.62
N GLU A 765 -31.22 -24.29 7.92
CA GLU A 765 -32.51 -24.73 8.45
C GLU A 765 -32.51 -26.25 8.65
N TYR A 766 -32.16 -26.70 9.86
CA TYR A 766 -32.44 -28.07 10.28
C TYR A 766 -33.88 -28.18 10.76
N HIS A 767 -34.75 -28.73 9.91
CA HIS A 767 -36.03 -29.27 10.37
C HIS A 767 -35.79 -30.40 11.38
N CYS A 768 -36.36 -30.25 12.58
CA CYS A 768 -36.70 -31.38 13.43
C CYS A 768 -38.16 -31.22 13.87
N SER A 769 -38.94 -32.28 13.64
CA SER A 769 -40.30 -32.41 14.15
C SER A 769 -40.29 -32.48 15.68
N GLY A 770 -41.36 -32.01 16.31
CA GLY A 770 -41.41 -31.89 17.77
C GLY A 770 -41.74 -33.20 18.48
N HIS A 771 -41.29 -33.30 19.72
CA HIS A 771 -42.11 -33.80 20.84
C HIS A 771 -41.68 -33.07 22.13
N GLY A 772 -42.64 -32.67 22.95
CA GLY A 772 -42.38 -31.87 24.15
C GLY A 772 -42.22 -32.73 25.41
N VAL A 773 -41.06 -32.63 26.06
CA VAL A 773 -40.87 -32.93 27.49
C VAL A 773 -39.95 -31.86 28.05
N GLY A 774 -40.37 -31.13 29.09
CA GLY A 774 -39.53 -30.12 29.74
C GLY A 774 -38.65 -30.74 30.82
N PHE A 775 -37.39 -30.31 30.93
CA PHE A 775 -36.52 -30.72 32.04
C PHE A 775 -35.54 -29.64 32.51
N LEU A 776 -35.05 -29.84 33.74
CA LEU A 776 -34.27 -28.94 34.60
C LEU A 776 -33.09 -28.19 33.96
N LEU A 777 -32.83 -27.00 34.53
CA LEU A 777 -31.52 -26.34 34.51
C LEU A 777 -30.41 -27.29 34.99
N TYR A 778 -29.35 -27.43 34.19
CA TYR A 778 -28.09 -28.03 34.62
C TYR A 778 -26.91 -27.15 34.16
N PHE A 779 -26.40 -26.31 35.07
CA PHE A 779 -25.12 -25.64 34.86
C PHE A 779 -23.99 -26.68 35.02
N LYS A 780 -23.23 -26.92 33.94
CA LYS A 780 -21.91 -27.59 34.01
C LYS A 780 -20.83 -26.57 33.65
N GLY A 781 -20.08 -26.15 34.65
CA GLY A 781 -18.97 -25.20 34.47
C GLY A 781 -17.68 -25.88 34.01
N PHE A 782 -16.80 -25.07 33.43
CA PHE A 782 -15.37 -25.37 33.32
C PHE A 782 -14.60 -24.13 33.79
N PHE A 783 -14.28 -24.10 35.09
CA PHE A 783 -13.34 -23.13 35.67
C PHE A 783 -12.19 -23.91 36.28
N GLN A 784 -11.02 -23.82 35.65
CA GLN A 784 -9.81 -24.51 36.10
C GLN A 784 -9.05 -23.57 37.03
N LEU A 785 -9.18 -23.79 38.34
CA LEU A 785 -8.62 -22.93 39.39
C LEU A 785 -7.63 -23.73 40.22
N ASN A 786 -6.33 -23.49 40.00
CA ASN A 786 -5.28 -24.09 40.82
C ASN A 786 -5.29 -23.46 42.22
N ALA A 787 -5.68 -24.25 43.22
CA ALA A 787 -5.64 -23.83 44.61
C ALA A 787 -4.22 -23.92 45.18
N HIS A 788 -3.79 -22.88 45.90
CA HIS A 788 -2.80 -23.02 46.97
C HIS A 788 -3.47 -22.74 48.32
N ARG A 789 -2.92 -23.37 49.37
CA ARG A 789 -3.64 -23.67 50.61
C ARG A 789 -3.59 -22.56 51.67
N ASN A 790 -4.67 -22.54 52.46
CA ASN A 790 -4.73 -22.29 53.90
C ASN A 790 -4.06 -21.03 54.47
N SER A 791 -4.88 -20.15 55.04
CA SER A 791 -5.23 -20.27 56.47
C SER A 791 -6.54 -19.57 56.81
N LEU A 792 -7.28 -20.11 57.78
CA LEU A 792 -8.49 -19.53 58.35
C LEU A 792 -8.20 -18.98 59.74
N THR A 793 -8.55 -17.72 59.97
CA THR A 793 -8.92 -17.20 61.31
C THR A 793 -10.05 -16.21 61.13
N TRP A 794 -11.21 -16.50 61.71
CA TRP A 794 -12.29 -15.54 61.90
C TRP A 794 -12.11 -14.84 63.25
N SER A 795 -12.27 -13.53 63.27
CA SER A 795 -12.47 -12.76 64.50
C SER A 795 -13.41 -11.61 64.17
N TYR A 796 -14.69 -11.77 64.53
CA TYR A 796 -15.62 -10.65 64.64
C TYR A 796 -15.29 -9.92 65.94
N ASP A 797 -15.14 -8.60 65.91
CA ASP A 797 -15.72 -7.78 66.97
C ASP A 797 -15.93 -6.31 66.54
N HIS A 798 -16.78 -5.61 67.29
CA HIS A 798 -17.15 -4.21 67.04
C HIS A 798 -16.04 -3.21 67.45
N PHE A 799 -16.00 -2.03 66.82
CA PHE A 799 -16.45 -0.78 67.47
C PHE A 799 -16.57 0.40 66.47
N LEU A 800 -17.14 1.52 66.92
CA LEU A 800 -17.36 2.74 66.12
C LEU A 800 -16.11 3.64 66.09
N GLY A 801 -16.12 4.65 65.20
CA GLY A 801 -15.14 5.76 65.17
C GLY A 801 -15.43 6.84 66.24
N PRO A 802 -15.28 8.16 65.98
CA PRO A 802 -14.95 8.82 64.70
C PRO A 802 -13.87 9.93 64.78
N LEU A 803 -13.37 10.37 63.61
CA LEU A 803 -13.51 11.75 63.11
C LEU A 803 -13.10 11.84 61.63
#